data_AF-A0A956JVA8-F1
#
_entry.id   AF-A0A956JVA8-F1
#
_cell.length_a   1.000
_cell.length_b   1.000
_cell.length_c   1.000
_cell.angle_alpha   90.00
_cell.angle_beta   90.00
_cell.angle_gamma   90.00
#
_symmetry.space_group_name_H-M   'P 1'
#
loop_
_entity.id
_entity.type
_entity.pdbx_description
1 polymer ?
#
loop_
_entity_poly.entity_id
_entity_poly.type
_entity_poly.pdbx_seq_one_letter_code
_entity_poly.pdbx_strand_id
1 'polypeptide(L)'
;MRHTRRVALAAVSALVAVAAAPGRAEAACGGPAPQVLIVLDRSGSMKESAGSASKWTEAQQAINQVTSAFAGQLDLGLMLFPKWPHVSNCTTGQVNIGVGPNTAGSISSLLAGSYPSGDTPSANSLNAARTYLSGVKQLGKDQYVIFITDGKETCSPSWPNTATSQLLAAGVKTFVVGFGSGVHTQSLNDAARDGGTGTPFMANNTASLQQALSSIGQQISCCGDGKLDAGELCDSAIPAGAPGACPTFCNDNNPCTNDSLTGAGCNRRCTFAPVTAKINGDGCCPVGANSTTDSDCSQSCGNGVLEAGEQCDTGIPFGAGACPTSCDDNNACTADQLHGSGCTAYCTHTNICPQNNCGNGRIDAGERCDTGIPFGQPGGCPTHPSHCNDNNPNTQDIIVNTGCQALCSHINNTPTASCGDGKVDPGEYCDTAIPAGQPGSCPLTCHDGNACTEDRMVGSACTTRCENPPITQAKSGDGCCAPGATYATDTDCPNSQTCGNGKLDPGETCDPALPQGAQGACPTSCNDNDKCTIDSVGGSGCQVKCVSRPVAPNAVPDGCCPAGLTQQQDPDCLPPCGPDRHENCTDPCQGVKCQDGQYCKQGQCVPWPQGGNEPPPTGDPNDPNANNPGANGTYGVGGGCDCNASGDASANGTLLVLGLVLLGWLRRRRRRLT
;
A
#
# COMPACT_ATOMS: atom_id res chain seq x y z
N MET A 1 31.90 70.79 0.27
CA MET A 1 33.01 70.12 -0.42
C MET A 1 33.24 68.75 0.23
N ARG A 2 33.40 67.71 -0.61
CA ARG A 2 33.87 66.33 -0.33
C ARG A 2 32.88 65.41 0.42
N HIS A 3 32.17 64.51 -0.27
CA HIS A 3 32.61 63.20 -0.83
C HIS A 3 32.85 62.16 0.27
N THR A 4 31.91 61.25 0.56
CA THR A 4 31.50 60.00 -0.14
C THR A 4 32.01 58.79 0.67
N ARG A 5 31.07 57.90 1.05
CA ARG A 5 31.07 56.44 0.81
C ARG A 5 30.08 55.77 1.76
N ARG A 6 28.84 55.59 1.30
CA ARG A 6 27.91 54.59 1.85
C ARG A 6 28.37 53.23 1.34
N VAL A 7 28.76 52.35 2.26
CA VAL A 7 29.05 50.94 1.97
C VAL A 7 27.71 50.23 1.86
N ALA A 8 27.31 49.86 0.63
CA ALA A 8 26.21 48.95 0.39
C ALA A 8 26.73 47.51 0.58
N LEU A 9 26.22 46.82 1.60
CA LEU A 9 26.45 45.40 1.82
C LEU A 9 25.59 44.63 0.78
N ALA A 10 26.20 44.18 -0.31
CA ALA A 10 25.57 43.25 -1.23
C ALA A 10 25.65 41.85 -0.62
N ALA A 11 24.51 41.33 -0.15
CA ALA A 11 24.37 39.94 0.23
C ALA A 11 24.46 39.08 -1.03
N VAL A 12 25.60 38.41 -1.21
CA VAL A 12 25.77 37.37 -2.22
C VAL A 12 25.08 36.12 -1.69
N SER A 13 23.81 35.94 -2.06
CA SER A 13 23.11 34.66 -1.89
C SER A 13 23.79 33.63 -2.79
N ALA A 14 24.61 32.77 -2.19
CA ALA A 14 25.16 31.60 -2.84
C ALA A 14 24.01 30.64 -3.16
N LEU A 15 23.52 30.67 -4.41
CA LEU A 15 22.70 29.59 -4.97
C LEU A 15 23.55 28.32 -4.95
N VAL A 16 23.32 27.45 -3.97
CA VAL A 16 23.70 26.05 -4.06
C VAL A 16 22.76 25.43 -5.10
N ALA A 17 23.19 25.47 -6.37
CA ALA A 17 22.63 24.60 -7.38
C ALA A 17 22.97 23.17 -6.96
N VAL A 18 22.01 22.49 -6.32
CA VAL A 18 22.03 21.03 -6.27
C VAL A 18 21.92 20.60 -7.73
N ALA A 19 23.07 20.30 -8.34
CA ALA A 19 23.10 19.61 -9.61
C ALA A 19 22.40 18.27 -9.36
N ALA A 20 21.14 18.19 -9.78
CA ALA A 20 20.50 16.91 -10.01
C ALA A 20 21.45 16.14 -10.93
N ALA A 21 22.12 15.12 -10.38
CA ALA A 21 22.87 14.20 -11.20
C ALA A 21 21.90 13.71 -12.29
N PRO A 22 22.32 13.70 -13.58
CA PRO A 22 21.48 13.08 -14.60
C PRO A 22 21.19 11.66 -14.11
N GLY A 23 19.88 11.36 -13.97
CA GLY A 23 19.40 10.06 -13.56
C GLY A 23 20.15 9.01 -14.35
N ARG A 24 20.84 8.14 -13.63
CA ARG A 24 21.56 7.02 -14.25
C ARG A 24 20.51 6.21 -14.99
N ALA A 25 20.73 6.00 -16.28
CA ALA A 25 19.97 5.01 -17.03
C ALA A 25 20.27 3.66 -16.37
N GLU A 26 19.31 3.18 -15.58
CA GLU A 26 19.27 1.80 -15.13
C GLU A 26 18.74 0.97 -16.29
N ALA A 27 19.63 0.17 -16.85
CA ALA A 27 19.32 -1.05 -17.59
C ALA A 27 20.39 -2.05 -17.12
N ALA A 28 20.21 -3.37 -17.08
CA ALA A 28 19.27 -4.18 -17.81
C ALA A 28 18.51 -5.22 -16.97
N CYS A 29 18.73 -5.38 -15.66
CA CYS A 29 18.08 -6.47 -14.89
C CYS A 29 18.09 -6.17 -13.37
N GLY A 30 17.65 -4.96 -12.97
CA GLY A 30 17.78 -4.45 -11.59
C GLY A 30 19.22 -4.14 -11.16
N GLY A 31 20.19 -4.27 -12.07
CA GLY A 31 21.61 -3.95 -11.92
C GLY A 31 22.14 -3.03 -13.02
N PRO A 32 23.40 -2.60 -12.94
CA PRO A 32 23.98 -1.62 -13.87
C PRO A 32 24.22 -2.19 -15.29
N ALA A 33 24.16 -1.33 -16.31
CA ALA A 33 24.14 -1.74 -17.72
C ALA A 33 25.33 -2.62 -18.11
N PRO A 34 25.11 -3.75 -18.81
CA PRO A 34 26.20 -4.57 -19.32
C PRO A 34 27.11 -3.77 -20.24
N GLN A 35 28.41 -4.01 -20.12
CA GLN A 35 29.43 -3.39 -20.98
C GLN A 35 29.63 -4.26 -22.22
N VAL A 36 29.43 -3.67 -23.40
CA VAL A 36 29.55 -4.39 -24.67
C VAL A 36 30.57 -3.69 -25.55
N LEU A 37 31.69 -4.37 -25.82
CA LEU A 37 32.70 -3.88 -26.75
C LEU A 37 32.50 -4.51 -28.13
N ILE A 38 32.13 -3.68 -29.11
CA ILE A 38 32.10 -4.10 -30.51
C ILE A 38 33.54 -4.09 -31.02
N VAL A 39 34.03 -5.23 -31.50
CA VAL A 39 35.33 -5.39 -32.12
C VAL A 39 35.11 -5.60 -33.61
N LEU A 40 35.26 -4.51 -34.37
CA LEU A 40 34.89 -4.45 -35.79
C LEU A 40 36.11 -4.53 -36.69
N ASP A 41 36.05 -5.47 -37.61
CA ASP A 41 36.99 -5.62 -38.71
C ASP A 41 36.86 -4.46 -39.71
N ARG A 42 37.99 -3.84 -40.01
CA ARG A 42 38.16 -2.84 -41.05
C ARG A 42 39.35 -3.19 -41.94
N SER A 43 39.64 -4.47 -42.13
CA SER A 43 40.67 -4.96 -43.06
C SER A 43 40.31 -4.62 -44.51
N GLY A 44 41.25 -4.85 -45.43
CA GLY A 44 41.08 -4.52 -46.85
C GLY A 44 39.92 -5.25 -47.53
N SER A 45 39.56 -6.46 -47.08
CA SER A 45 38.43 -7.25 -47.60
C SER A 45 37.08 -6.57 -47.36
N MET A 46 36.98 -5.70 -46.35
CA MET A 46 35.76 -4.93 -46.08
C MET A 46 35.45 -3.88 -47.18
N LYS A 47 36.36 -3.66 -48.14
CA LYS A 47 36.09 -2.88 -49.38
C LYS A 47 35.22 -3.62 -50.38
N GLU A 48 35.19 -4.95 -50.30
CA GLU A 48 34.41 -5.78 -51.22
C GLU A 48 32.91 -5.55 -51.01
N SER A 49 32.12 -5.83 -52.04
CA SER A 49 30.67 -5.65 -51.99
C SER A 49 30.00 -6.70 -51.11
N ALA A 50 28.97 -6.28 -50.37
CA ALA A 50 27.99 -7.13 -49.71
C ALA A 50 26.60 -6.54 -49.97
N GLY A 51 25.73 -7.27 -50.66
CA GLY A 51 24.44 -6.71 -51.09
C GLY A 51 24.61 -5.53 -52.05
N SER A 52 24.19 -4.34 -51.62
CA SER A 52 24.12 -3.13 -52.45
C SER A 52 25.32 -2.17 -52.32
N ALA A 53 26.11 -2.29 -51.24
CA ALA A 53 27.26 -1.43 -50.99
C ALA A 53 28.49 -2.25 -50.57
N SER A 54 29.58 -1.57 -50.17
CA SER A 54 30.73 -2.25 -49.58
C SER A 54 30.35 -2.87 -48.23
N LYS A 55 31.00 -3.97 -47.86
CA LYS A 55 30.84 -4.58 -46.53
C LYS A 55 31.04 -3.55 -45.42
N TRP A 56 32.02 -2.67 -45.56
CA TRP A 56 32.23 -1.56 -44.64
C TRP A 56 31.01 -0.64 -44.54
N THR A 57 30.43 -0.21 -45.65
CA THR A 57 29.23 0.65 -45.66
C THR A 57 28.05 -0.03 -44.98
N GLU A 58 27.81 -1.30 -45.29
CA GLU A 58 26.70 -2.07 -44.73
C GLU A 58 26.90 -2.30 -43.21
N ALA A 59 28.14 -2.59 -42.79
CA ALA A 59 28.50 -2.73 -41.37
C ALA A 59 28.30 -1.43 -40.58
N GLN A 60 28.70 -0.28 -41.15
CA GLN A 60 28.46 1.03 -40.52
C GLN A 60 26.96 1.28 -40.32
N GLN A 61 26.14 1.02 -41.34
CA GLN A 61 24.69 1.23 -41.26
C GLN A 61 24.06 0.35 -40.17
N ALA A 62 24.38 -0.95 -40.15
CA ALA A 62 23.85 -1.88 -39.16
C ALA A 62 24.28 -1.51 -37.74
N ILE A 63 25.55 -1.18 -37.52
CA ILE A 63 26.07 -0.80 -36.20
C ILE A 63 25.45 0.52 -35.72
N ASN A 64 25.28 1.51 -36.60
CA ASN A 64 24.63 2.77 -36.24
C ASN A 64 23.19 2.58 -35.79
N GLN A 65 22.44 1.69 -36.46
CA GLN A 65 21.06 1.38 -36.09
C GLN A 65 21.00 0.64 -34.74
N VAL A 66 21.82 -0.39 -34.54
CA VAL A 66 21.78 -1.19 -33.31
C VAL A 66 22.29 -0.41 -32.11
N THR A 67 23.39 0.35 -32.25
CA THR A 67 23.89 1.17 -31.14
C THR A 67 22.89 2.25 -30.72
N SER A 68 22.07 2.74 -31.66
CA SER A 68 20.95 3.64 -31.36
C SER A 68 19.79 2.92 -30.68
N ALA A 69 19.46 1.70 -31.12
CA ALA A 69 18.36 0.91 -30.57
C ALA A 69 18.59 0.48 -29.10
N PHE A 70 19.84 0.14 -28.75
CA PHE A 70 20.23 -0.25 -27.39
C PHE A 70 20.85 0.90 -26.58
N ALA A 71 20.71 2.14 -27.04
CA ALA A 71 21.16 3.31 -26.29
C ALA A 71 20.43 3.38 -24.94
N GLY A 72 21.20 3.48 -23.85
CA GLY A 72 20.66 3.47 -22.49
C GLY A 72 20.31 2.07 -21.96
N GLN A 73 20.40 1.03 -22.80
CA GLN A 73 20.25 -0.38 -22.39
C GLN A 73 21.60 -1.06 -22.17
N LEU A 74 22.58 -0.74 -23.02
CA LEU A 74 23.92 -1.31 -23.02
C LEU A 74 24.98 -0.20 -22.95
N ASP A 75 26.05 -0.42 -22.18
CA ASP A 75 27.23 0.43 -22.18
C ASP A 75 28.13 0.04 -23.36
N LEU A 76 27.91 0.67 -24.49
CA LEU A 76 28.53 0.31 -25.77
C LEU A 76 29.91 0.97 -25.93
N GLY A 77 30.85 0.21 -26.49
CA GLY A 77 32.16 0.69 -26.93
C GLY A 77 32.51 0.15 -28.32
N LEU A 78 33.50 0.75 -28.96
CA LEU A 78 33.97 0.34 -30.29
C LEU A 78 35.50 0.25 -30.34
N MET A 79 35.96 -0.90 -30.78
CA MET A 79 37.33 -1.21 -31.14
C MET A 79 37.40 -1.49 -32.64
N LEU A 80 38.25 -0.76 -33.35
CA LEU A 80 38.54 -1.04 -34.76
C LEU A 80 39.82 -1.87 -34.87
N PHE A 81 39.79 -2.89 -35.73
CA PHE A 81 40.98 -3.64 -36.11
C PHE A 81 41.10 -3.84 -37.63
N PRO A 82 42.30 -3.71 -38.23
CA PRO A 82 43.54 -3.22 -37.64
C PRO A 82 43.42 -1.81 -37.05
N LYS A 83 44.44 -1.38 -36.30
CA LYS A 83 44.46 -0.06 -35.63
C LYS A 83 43.98 1.08 -36.54
N TRP A 84 43.19 2.00 -36.00
CA TRP A 84 42.82 3.28 -36.65
C TRP A 84 43.39 4.45 -35.85
N PRO A 85 43.89 5.55 -36.47
CA PRO A 85 43.93 5.85 -37.91
C PRO A 85 45.14 5.31 -38.67
N HIS A 86 46.10 4.69 -37.98
CA HIS A 86 47.34 4.21 -38.59
C HIS A 86 47.23 2.75 -39.03
N VAL A 87 47.43 2.52 -40.34
CA VAL A 87 47.47 1.19 -40.94
C VAL A 87 48.92 0.77 -41.20
N SER A 88 49.41 -0.22 -40.45
CA SER A 88 50.51 -1.08 -40.90
C SER A 88 50.04 -2.52 -40.93
N ASN A 89 50.65 -3.34 -41.78
CA ASN A 89 50.33 -4.77 -41.88
C ASN A 89 50.36 -5.41 -40.50
N CYS A 90 49.33 -6.21 -40.21
CA CYS A 90 49.19 -6.93 -38.95
C CYS A 90 49.25 -6.11 -37.66
N THR A 91 48.89 -4.82 -37.71
CA THR A 91 48.82 -3.99 -36.50
C THR A 91 47.60 -4.34 -35.66
N THR A 92 47.84 -4.71 -34.41
CA THR A 92 46.77 -5.00 -33.43
C THR A 92 45.78 -3.83 -33.36
N GLY A 93 44.48 -4.14 -33.29
CA GLY A 93 43.42 -3.15 -33.17
C GLY A 93 43.54 -2.26 -31.93
N GLN A 94 42.73 -1.20 -31.89
CA GLN A 94 42.70 -0.26 -30.78
C GLN A 94 41.26 0.03 -30.38
N VAL A 95 41.00 0.09 -29.07
CA VAL A 95 39.74 0.62 -28.55
C VAL A 95 39.70 2.11 -28.83
N ASN A 96 38.80 2.54 -29.71
CA ASN A 96 38.68 3.93 -30.12
C ASN A 96 37.62 4.66 -29.29
N ILE A 97 36.53 3.97 -28.97
CA ILE A 97 35.47 4.45 -28.08
C ILE A 97 35.39 3.47 -26.91
N GLY A 98 35.65 3.95 -25.70
CA GLY A 98 35.52 3.13 -24.51
C GLY A 98 34.07 2.74 -24.23
N VAL A 99 33.85 1.57 -23.64
CA VAL A 99 32.52 1.15 -23.16
C VAL A 99 31.94 2.16 -22.17
N GLY A 100 30.71 2.61 -22.43
CA GLY A 100 30.02 3.55 -21.57
C GLY A 100 28.65 3.95 -22.12
N PRO A 101 27.90 4.76 -21.35
CA PRO A 101 26.56 5.20 -21.74
C PRO A 101 26.64 6.25 -22.86
N ASN A 102 25.59 6.33 -23.67
CA ASN A 102 25.38 7.38 -24.68
C ASN A 102 26.50 7.51 -25.74
N THR A 103 27.17 6.41 -26.09
CA THR A 103 28.30 6.40 -27.03
C THR A 103 27.88 6.30 -28.51
N ALA A 104 26.61 6.05 -28.81
CA ALA A 104 26.10 5.84 -30.18
C ALA A 104 26.50 6.95 -31.17
N GLY A 105 26.40 8.23 -30.76
CA GLY A 105 26.80 9.36 -31.60
C GLY A 105 28.32 9.40 -31.89
N SER A 106 29.15 9.07 -30.89
CA SER A 106 30.61 8.99 -31.05
C SER A 106 31.03 7.82 -31.92
N ILE A 107 30.34 6.67 -31.79
CA ILE A 107 30.54 5.49 -32.63
C ILE A 107 30.23 5.84 -34.09
N SER A 108 29.06 6.43 -34.36
CA SER A 108 28.66 6.84 -35.71
C SER A 108 29.65 7.82 -36.34
N SER A 109 30.13 8.80 -35.57
CA SER A 109 31.12 9.78 -36.04
C SER A 109 32.47 9.14 -36.36
N LEU A 110 32.94 8.20 -35.53
CA LEU A 110 34.19 7.47 -35.78
C LEU A 110 34.09 6.59 -37.04
N LEU A 111 32.97 5.88 -37.19
CA LEU A 111 32.71 5.02 -38.33
C LEU A 111 32.69 5.82 -39.64
N ALA A 112 31.96 6.94 -39.66
CA ALA A 112 31.92 7.84 -40.81
C ALA A 112 33.29 8.43 -41.18
N GLY A 113 34.16 8.64 -40.19
CA GLY A 113 35.52 9.16 -40.39
C GLY A 113 36.58 8.10 -40.70
N SER A 114 36.24 6.81 -40.64
CA SER A 114 37.18 5.70 -40.83
C SER A 114 36.88 4.89 -42.09
N TYR A 115 37.89 4.12 -42.53
CA TYR A 115 37.81 3.36 -43.76
C TYR A 115 38.54 2.01 -43.69
N PRO A 116 38.14 1.03 -44.52
CA PRO A 116 38.73 -0.30 -44.52
C PRO A 116 40.13 -0.28 -45.16
N SER A 117 41.11 -0.90 -44.50
CA SER A 117 42.51 -1.02 -44.93
C SER A 117 43.33 -1.93 -44.02
N GLY A 118 44.33 -2.63 -44.56
CA GLY A 118 45.25 -3.50 -43.83
C GLY A 118 44.80 -4.96 -43.77
N ASP A 119 45.56 -5.78 -43.03
CA ASP A 119 45.33 -7.22 -42.86
C ASP A 119 44.34 -7.53 -41.71
N THR A 120 44.17 -8.78 -41.30
CA THR A 120 43.15 -9.21 -40.32
C THR A 120 43.79 -9.82 -39.07
N PRO A 121 44.33 -9.02 -38.12
CA PRO A 121 44.94 -9.48 -36.87
C PRO A 121 43.90 -9.72 -35.77
N SER A 122 42.94 -10.61 -36.03
CA SER A 122 41.81 -10.89 -35.15
C SER A 122 42.22 -11.41 -33.77
N ALA A 123 43.10 -12.42 -33.67
CA ALA A 123 43.51 -13.01 -32.40
C ALA A 123 44.24 -11.99 -31.50
N ASN A 124 45.16 -11.21 -32.09
CA ASN A 124 45.89 -10.17 -31.36
C ASN A 124 44.94 -9.04 -30.90
N SER A 125 43.97 -8.67 -31.75
CA SER A 125 43.00 -7.60 -31.43
C SER A 125 42.03 -8.03 -30.32
N LEU A 126 41.58 -9.28 -30.33
CA LEU A 126 40.76 -9.83 -29.23
C LEU A 126 41.53 -9.92 -27.91
N ASN A 127 42.84 -10.22 -27.94
CA ASN A 127 43.70 -10.17 -26.75
C ASN A 127 43.86 -8.73 -26.20
N ALA A 128 43.97 -7.74 -27.09
CA ALA A 128 43.96 -6.33 -26.70
C ALA A 128 42.59 -5.89 -26.15
N ALA A 129 41.48 -6.35 -26.73
CA ALA A 129 40.14 -6.15 -26.20
C ALA A 129 39.99 -6.70 -24.78
N ARG A 130 40.48 -7.93 -24.52
CA ARG A 130 40.53 -8.52 -23.17
C ARG A 130 41.30 -7.65 -22.19
N THR A 131 42.48 -7.18 -22.59
CA THR A 131 43.34 -6.34 -21.74
C THR A 131 42.63 -5.05 -21.38
N TYR A 132 42.01 -4.38 -22.35
CA TYR A 132 41.19 -3.19 -22.12
C TYR A 132 40.02 -3.48 -21.16
N LEU A 133 39.20 -4.51 -21.44
CA LEU A 133 38.02 -4.85 -20.64
C LEU A 133 38.38 -5.18 -19.20
N SER A 134 39.49 -5.90 -18.98
CA SER A 134 40.01 -6.17 -17.64
C SER A 134 40.38 -4.91 -16.86
N GLY A 135 40.87 -3.87 -17.55
CA GLY A 135 41.23 -2.58 -16.96
C GLY A 135 40.04 -1.68 -16.64
N VAL A 136 38.89 -1.89 -17.31
CA VAL A 136 37.67 -1.09 -17.11
C VAL A 136 36.54 -1.87 -16.42
N LYS A 137 36.84 -3.06 -15.91
CA LYS A 137 35.87 -3.92 -15.22
C LYS A 137 35.27 -3.21 -14.01
N GLN A 138 33.95 -3.09 -13.99
CA GLN A 138 33.20 -2.50 -12.88
C GLN A 138 32.49 -3.62 -12.11
N LEU A 139 32.40 -3.47 -10.79
CA LEU A 139 31.68 -4.42 -9.96
C LEU A 139 30.19 -4.42 -10.35
N GLY A 140 29.61 -5.61 -10.54
CA GLY A 140 28.20 -5.77 -10.89
C GLY A 140 27.85 -5.51 -12.36
N LYS A 141 28.83 -5.19 -13.23
CA LYS A 141 28.61 -5.10 -14.68
C LYS A 141 29.21 -6.29 -15.39
N ASP A 142 28.35 -7.03 -16.09
CA ASP A 142 28.80 -8.06 -17.02
C ASP A 142 29.46 -7.43 -18.24
N GLN A 143 30.41 -8.16 -18.81
CA GLN A 143 31.19 -7.70 -19.96
C GLN A 143 31.02 -8.67 -21.12
N TYR A 144 30.80 -8.13 -22.31
CA TYR A 144 30.60 -8.87 -23.54
C TYR A 144 31.44 -8.30 -24.67
N VAL A 145 31.80 -9.16 -25.63
CA VAL A 145 32.41 -8.77 -26.90
C VAL A 145 31.49 -9.17 -28.05
N ILE A 146 31.28 -8.27 -29.00
CA ILE A 146 30.70 -8.59 -30.30
C ILE A 146 31.82 -8.50 -31.32
N PHE A 147 32.31 -9.65 -31.77
CA PHE A 147 33.39 -9.77 -32.74
C PHE A 147 32.82 -9.90 -34.15
N ILE A 148 33.04 -8.88 -34.99
CA ILE A 148 32.51 -8.81 -36.36
C ILE A 148 33.68 -8.85 -37.34
N THR A 149 33.72 -9.85 -38.22
CA THR A 149 34.79 -10.01 -39.23
C THR A 149 34.27 -10.58 -40.54
N ASP A 150 34.87 -10.15 -41.66
CA ASP A 150 34.54 -10.65 -43.00
C ASP A 150 35.57 -11.61 -43.58
N GLY A 151 36.63 -11.90 -42.83
CA GLY A 151 37.83 -12.50 -43.36
C GLY A 151 38.46 -13.55 -42.44
N LYS A 152 39.41 -14.27 -43.03
CA LYS A 152 40.31 -15.18 -42.33
C LYS A 152 41.34 -14.36 -41.53
N GLU A 153 41.74 -14.85 -40.37
CA GLU A 153 42.97 -14.39 -39.71
C GLU A 153 44.18 -14.51 -40.67
N THR A 154 44.91 -13.40 -40.88
CA THR A 154 46.07 -13.36 -41.81
C THR A 154 47.38 -13.00 -41.14
N CYS A 155 47.39 -12.73 -39.84
CA CYS A 155 48.49 -12.07 -39.14
C CYS A 155 49.05 -12.84 -37.94
N SER A 156 48.41 -13.93 -37.56
CA SER A 156 48.78 -14.78 -36.44
C SER A 156 48.78 -16.24 -36.87
N PRO A 157 49.69 -17.07 -36.32
CA PRO A 157 49.57 -18.52 -36.45
C PRO A 157 48.38 -19.08 -35.64
N SER A 158 47.77 -18.28 -34.78
CA SER A 158 46.62 -18.65 -33.94
C SER A 158 45.33 -18.06 -34.47
N TRP A 159 44.28 -18.87 -34.48
CA TRP A 159 42.93 -18.45 -34.80
C TRP A 159 42.29 -17.63 -33.66
N PRO A 160 41.26 -16.82 -33.96
CA PRO A 160 40.57 -15.99 -32.97
C PRO A 160 40.05 -16.76 -31.73
N ASN A 161 39.76 -18.05 -31.85
CA ASN A 161 39.28 -18.88 -30.74
C ASN A 161 40.25 -18.97 -29.55
N THR A 162 41.57 -18.85 -29.81
CA THR A 162 42.57 -18.77 -28.73
C THR A 162 42.42 -17.53 -27.86
N ALA A 163 41.90 -16.43 -28.43
CA ALA A 163 41.65 -15.20 -27.70
C ALA A 163 40.23 -15.18 -27.08
N THR A 164 39.23 -15.75 -27.77
CA THR A 164 37.86 -15.84 -27.21
C THR A 164 37.79 -16.79 -26.02
N SER A 165 38.55 -17.90 -26.01
CA SER A 165 38.70 -18.75 -24.81
C SER A 165 39.31 -18.00 -23.61
N GLN A 166 40.26 -17.10 -23.87
CA GLN A 166 40.86 -16.26 -22.82
C GLN A 166 39.93 -15.15 -22.34
N LEU A 167 39.07 -14.62 -23.21
CA LEU A 167 37.97 -13.70 -22.84
C LEU A 167 36.96 -14.43 -21.94
N LEU A 168 36.54 -15.63 -22.33
CA LEU A 168 35.61 -16.44 -21.53
C LEU A 168 36.19 -16.78 -20.15
N ALA A 169 37.47 -17.13 -20.07
CA ALA A 169 38.16 -17.36 -18.80
C ALA A 169 38.22 -16.10 -17.91
N ALA A 170 38.15 -14.90 -18.50
CA ALA A 170 38.06 -13.63 -17.77
C ALA A 170 36.60 -13.25 -17.40
N GLY A 171 35.62 -14.09 -17.74
CA GLY A 171 34.20 -13.84 -17.54
C GLY A 171 33.54 -13.00 -18.65
N VAL A 172 34.18 -12.90 -19.83
CA VAL A 172 33.68 -12.10 -20.96
C VAL A 172 33.21 -13.04 -22.07
N LYS A 173 31.90 -13.14 -22.29
CA LYS A 173 31.34 -13.92 -23.41
C LYS A 173 31.56 -13.19 -24.73
N THR A 174 31.85 -13.94 -25.80
CA THR A 174 32.14 -13.37 -27.12
C THR A 174 31.15 -13.86 -28.17
N PHE A 175 30.26 -12.98 -28.62
CA PHE A 175 29.40 -13.22 -29.76
C PHE A 175 30.18 -12.99 -31.04
N VAL A 176 30.12 -13.95 -31.97
CA VAL A 176 30.86 -13.88 -33.24
C VAL A 176 29.89 -13.67 -34.39
N VAL A 177 30.19 -12.69 -35.24
CA VAL A 177 29.45 -12.37 -36.46
C VAL A 177 30.38 -12.49 -37.65
N GLY A 178 30.15 -13.50 -38.49
CA GLY A 178 30.77 -13.64 -39.79
C GLY A 178 30.01 -12.82 -40.83
N PHE A 179 30.72 -11.95 -41.55
CA PHE A 179 30.10 -11.03 -42.50
C PHE A 179 30.58 -11.25 -43.94
N GLY A 180 29.65 -11.42 -44.88
CA GLY A 180 29.95 -11.75 -46.26
C GLY A 180 30.42 -13.20 -46.47
N SER A 181 30.88 -13.50 -47.69
CA SER A 181 31.24 -14.86 -48.13
C SER A 181 32.73 -15.23 -47.94
N GLY A 182 33.56 -14.29 -47.49
CA GLY A 182 35.02 -14.45 -47.34
C GLY A 182 35.48 -15.06 -46.02
N VAL A 183 34.55 -15.47 -45.16
CA VAL A 183 34.86 -15.95 -43.80
C VAL A 183 35.35 -17.40 -43.78
N HIS A 184 36.24 -17.71 -42.84
CA HIS A 184 36.62 -19.09 -42.56
C HIS A 184 35.69 -19.70 -41.50
N THR A 185 34.59 -20.32 -41.95
CA THR A 185 33.48 -20.78 -41.09
C THR A 185 33.93 -21.61 -39.89
N GLN A 186 34.87 -22.55 -40.07
CA GLN A 186 35.36 -23.38 -38.95
C GLN A 186 36.03 -22.53 -37.86
N SER A 187 36.80 -21.51 -38.26
CA SER A 187 37.46 -20.65 -37.28
C SER A 187 36.47 -19.78 -36.51
N LEU A 188 35.37 -19.37 -37.14
CA LEU A 188 34.31 -18.60 -36.47
C LEU A 188 33.46 -19.49 -35.57
N ASN A 189 33.18 -20.73 -35.98
CA ASN A 189 32.52 -21.74 -35.15
C ASN A 189 33.33 -22.02 -33.89
N ASP A 190 34.65 -22.23 -34.04
CA ASP A 190 35.55 -22.43 -32.91
C ASP A 190 35.58 -21.19 -32.01
N ALA A 191 35.63 -19.99 -32.59
CA ALA A 191 35.66 -18.75 -31.81
C ALA A 191 34.37 -18.51 -31.00
N ALA A 192 33.19 -18.80 -31.58
CA ALA A 192 31.91 -18.66 -30.90
C ALA A 192 31.70 -19.72 -29.81
N ARG A 193 32.09 -20.97 -30.07
CA ARG A 193 32.05 -22.06 -29.08
C ARG A 193 32.98 -21.77 -27.92
N ASP A 194 34.25 -21.47 -28.21
CA ASP A 194 35.28 -21.23 -27.19
C ASP A 194 35.06 -19.87 -26.50
N GLY A 195 34.31 -18.95 -27.12
CA GLY A 195 33.84 -17.69 -26.55
C GLY A 195 32.57 -17.81 -25.69
N GLY A 196 31.98 -19.01 -25.59
CA GLY A 196 30.84 -19.30 -24.70
C GLY A 196 29.46 -18.93 -25.25
N THR A 197 29.32 -18.66 -26.55
CA THR A 197 28.02 -18.30 -27.17
C THR A 197 27.54 -19.33 -28.20
N GLY A 198 28.29 -20.41 -28.42
CA GLY A 198 27.86 -21.51 -29.29
C GLY A 198 28.13 -21.24 -30.77
N THR A 199 27.10 -20.98 -31.55
CA THR A 199 27.20 -20.81 -33.01
C THR A 199 27.38 -19.36 -33.42
N PRO A 200 28.20 -19.05 -34.44
CA PRO A 200 28.35 -17.69 -34.94
C PRO A 200 27.11 -17.27 -35.73
N PHE A 201 26.84 -15.97 -35.74
CA PHE A 201 25.86 -15.36 -36.61
C PHE A 201 26.47 -15.11 -37.98
N MET A 202 25.73 -15.42 -39.04
CA MET A 202 26.18 -15.21 -40.41
C MET A 202 25.30 -14.14 -41.07
N ALA A 203 25.93 -13.11 -41.63
CA ALA A 203 25.26 -12.02 -42.31
C ALA A 203 25.92 -11.72 -43.66
N ASN A 204 25.16 -11.25 -44.64
CA ASN A 204 25.65 -10.97 -45.99
C ASN A 204 25.19 -9.62 -46.57
N ASN A 205 24.46 -8.82 -45.79
CA ASN A 205 23.98 -7.48 -46.11
C ASN A 205 23.58 -6.74 -44.81
N THR A 206 23.19 -5.47 -44.92
CA THR A 206 22.77 -4.64 -43.76
C THR A 206 21.62 -5.28 -42.99
N ALA A 207 20.59 -5.80 -43.67
CA ALA A 207 19.41 -6.34 -42.99
C ALA A 207 19.73 -7.59 -42.14
N SER A 208 20.49 -8.54 -42.70
CA SER A 208 20.93 -9.74 -41.96
C SER A 208 21.91 -9.41 -40.83
N LEU A 209 22.79 -8.42 -41.03
CA LEU A 209 23.71 -7.97 -40.00
C LEU A 209 22.98 -7.25 -38.86
N GLN A 210 22.01 -6.39 -39.19
CA GLN A 210 21.13 -5.75 -38.22
C GLN A 210 20.36 -6.79 -37.42
N GLN A 211 19.78 -7.80 -38.07
CA GLN A 211 19.07 -8.88 -37.38
C GLN A 211 19.98 -9.64 -36.42
N ALA A 212 21.20 -9.98 -36.85
CA ALA A 212 22.18 -10.65 -35.99
C ALA A 212 22.53 -9.79 -34.77
N LEU A 213 22.86 -8.52 -34.99
CA LEU A 213 23.24 -7.58 -33.93
C LEU A 213 22.07 -7.27 -32.98
N SER A 214 20.85 -7.17 -33.48
CA SER A 214 19.64 -7.04 -32.64
C SER A 214 19.40 -8.28 -31.79
N SER A 215 19.53 -9.48 -32.38
CA SER A 215 19.37 -10.74 -31.65
C SER A 215 20.42 -10.90 -30.55
N ILE A 216 21.66 -10.46 -30.82
CA ILE A 216 22.73 -10.42 -29.81
C ILE A 216 22.39 -9.38 -28.73
N GLY A 217 21.96 -8.19 -29.12
CA GLY A 217 21.56 -7.13 -28.20
C GLY A 217 20.45 -7.59 -27.24
N GLN A 218 19.46 -8.34 -27.73
CA GLN A 218 18.38 -8.95 -26.93
C GLN A 218 18.84 -10.14 -26.07
N GLN A 219 19.94 -10.81 -26.43
CA GLN A 219 20.52 -11.85 -25.57
C GLN A 219 21.36 -11.27 -24.44
N ILE A 220 21.81 -10.02 -24.59
CA ILE A 220 22.62 -9.31 -23.60
C ILE A 220 21.75 -8.39 -22.74
N SER A 221 20.78 -7.70 -23.34
CA SER A 221 19.78 -6.86 -22.70
C SER A 221 18.59 -7.74 -22.31
N CYS A 222 18.07 -7.61 -21.09
CA CYS A 222 16.84 -8.33 -20.71
C CYS A 222 15.62 -7.79 -21.50
N CYS A 223 15.75 -6.63 -22.14
CA CYS A 223 14.69 -5.95 -22.88
C CYS A 223 14.43 -6.51 -24.28
N GLY A 224 13.18 -6.89 -24.54
CA GLY A 224 12.69 -7.34 -25.84
C GLY A 224 12.88 -8.84 -26.07
N ASP A 225 12.94 -9.63 -25.00
CA ASP A 225 13.04 -11.10 -25.05
C ASP A 225 11.66 -11.80 -25.02
N GLY A 226 10.59 -11.01 -24.83
CA GLY A 226 9.20 -11.47 -24.81
C GLY A 226 8.71 -11.90 -23.43
N LYS A 227 9.45 -11.56 -22.36
CA LYS A 227 9.09 -11.80 -20.97
C LYS A 227 9.28 -10.52 -20.16
N LEU A 228 8.47 -10.34 -19.13
CA LEU A 228 8.66 -9.25 -18.18
C LEU A 228 9.65 -9.72 -17.10
N ASP A 229 10.91 -9.35 -17.25
CA ASP A 229 11.97 -9.78 -16.34
C ASP A 229 12.17 -8.82 -15.15
N ALA A 230 12.87 -9.30 -14.11
CA ALA A 230 13.16 -8.51 -12.92
C ALA A 230 14.02 -7.28 -13.27
N GLY A 231 13.46 -6.08 -13.08
CA GLY A 231 14.12 -4.81 -13.43
C GLY A 231 13.57 -4.16 -14.70
N GLU A 232 12.55 -4.74 -15.31
CA GLU A 232 11.80 -4.15 -16.42
C GLU A 232 10.45 -3.62 -15.93
N LEU A 233 10.01 -2.49 -16.47
CA LEU A 233 8.62 -2.03 -16.31
C LEU A 233 7.71 -2.65 -17.36
N CYS A 234 8.28 -3.00 -18.52
CA CYS A 234 7.59 -3.57 -19.65
C CYS A 234 8.59 -4.25 -20.60
N ASP A 235 8.13 -5.13 -21.49
CA ASP A 235 8.91 -5.75 -22.55
C ASP A 235 8.40 -5.34 -23.94
N SER A 236 9.33 -5.09 -24.86
CA SER A 236 9.01 -4.59 -26.21
C SER A 236 8.67 -5.66 -27.25
N ALA A 237 8.96 -6.93 -26.95
CA ALA A 237 8.60 -8.08 -27.78
C ALA A 237 7.29 -8.74 -27.34
N ILE A 238 6.77 -8.43 -26.15
CA ILE A 238 5.40 -8.75 -25.76
C ILE A 238 4.41 -7.92 -26.62
N PRO A 239 3.39 -8.54 -27.25
CA PRO A 239 2.41 -7.83 -28.08
C PRO A 239 1.70 -6.69 -27.32
N ALA A 240 1.55 -5.53 -27.98
CA ALA A 240 0.91 -4.36 -27.39
C ALA A 240 -0.49 -4.69 -26.83
N GLY A 241 -0.74 -4.26 -25.59
CA GLY A 241 -1.99 -4.53 -24.87
C GLY A 241 -1.99 -5.82 -24.03
N ALA A 242 -0.97 -6.68 -24.17
CA ALA A 242 -0.81 -7.82 -23.27
C ALA A 242 -0.13 -7.40 -21.95
N PRO A 243 -0.37 -8.13 -20.84
CA PRO A 243 0.31 -7.87 -19.57
C PRO A 243 1.83 -7.90 -19.73
N GLY A 244 2.50 -6.87 -19.21
CA GLY A 244 3.95 -6.70 -19.35
C GLY A 244 4.40 -6.09 -20.68
N ALA A 245 3.53 -5.80 -21.64
CA ALA A 245 3.92 -5.14 -22.89
C ALA A 245 4.27 -3.66 -22.69
N CYS A 246 5.25 -3.16 -23.46
CA CYS A 246 5.59 -1.74 -23.41
C CYS A 246 4.51 -0.83 -24.01
N PRO A 247 4.08 0.23 -23.28
CA PRO A 247 3.07 1.14 -23.78
C PRO A 247 3.60 1.90 -25.00
N THR A 248 2.81 1.87 -26.08
CA THR A 248 3.07 2.62 -27.31
C THR A 248 2.24 3.89 -27.40
N PHE A 249 1.13 3.93 -26.66
CA PHE A 249 0.23 5.06 -26.52
C PHE A 249 -0.24 5.14 -25.07
N CYS A 250 -0.35 6.36 -24.55
CA CYS A 250 -0.86 6.63 -23.21
C CYS A 250 -2.10 7.49 -23.38
N ASN A 251 -3.25 6.92 -23.08
CA ASN A 251 -4.51 7.62 -22.94
C ASN A 251 -5.37 6.82 -21.96
N ASP A 252 -5.58 7.34 -20.76
CA ASP A 252 -6.51 6.77 -19.77
C ASP A 252 -7.97 7.18 -20.03
N ASN A 253 -8.23 7.96 -21.09
CA ASN A 253 -9.49 8.60 -21.44
C ASN A 253 -10.00 9.57 -20.37
N ASN A 254 -9.13 10.04 -19.48
CA ASN A 254 -9.44 11.09 -18.53
C ASN A 254 -9.02 12.45 -19.12
N PRO A 255 -9.97 13.34 -19.47
CA PRO A 255 -9.64 14.67 -19.97
C PRO A 255 -8.90 15.53 -18.92
N CYS A 256 -8.96 15.16 -17.64
CA CYS A 256 -8.25 15.84 -16.56
C CYS A 256 -6.82 15.39 -16.32
N THR A 257 -6.24 14.60 -17.21
CA THR A 257 -4.83 14.21 -17.15
C THR A 257 -4.10 14.59 -18.42
N ASN A 258 -2.90 15.12 -18.24
CA ASN A 258 -1.91 15.23 -19.31
C ASN A 258 -1.10 13.94 -19.35
N ASP A 259 -1.41 13.14 -20.37
CA ASP A 259 -0.84 11.82 -20.54
C ASP A 259 0.47 11.91 -21.30
N SER A 260 1.51 11.34 -20.69
CA SER A 260 2.84 11.34 -21.29
C SER A 260 3.48 9.98 -21.16
N LEU A 261 4.11 9.53 -22.25
CA LEU A 261 4.97 8.36 -22.25
C LEU A 261 6.36 8.79 -21.78
N THR A 262 6.81 8.27 -20.65
CA THR A 262 8.14 8.56 -20.09
C THR A 262 9.00 7.30 -20.05
N GLY A 263 10.33 7.49 -20.05
CA GLY A 263 11.29 6.39 -20.14
C GLY A 263 11.61 5.95 -21.57
N ALA A 264 12.49 4.96 -21.71
CA ALA A 264 12.93 4.40 -23.00
C ALA A 264 13.14 2.89 -22.88
N GLY A 265 13.10 2.18 -24.01
CA GLY A 265 13.19 0.71 -24.02
C GLY A 265 12.13 0.07 -23.11
N CYS A 266 12.57 -0.86 -22.26
CA CYS A 266 11.77 -1.61 -21.30
C CYS A 266 11.50 -0.88 -19.97
N ASN A 267 11.90 0.40 -19.90
CA ASN A 267 11.54 1.31 -18.82
C ASN A 267 10.44 2.30 -19.23
N ARG A 268 9.79 2.08 -20.39
CA ARG A 268 8.66 2.91 -20.82
C ARG A 268 7.49 2.72 -19.88
N ARG A 269 6.93 3.84 -19.42
CA ARG A 269 5.72 3.86 -18.60
C ARG A 269 4.85 5.05 -18.96
N CYS A 270 3.55 4.92 -18.75
CA CYS A 270 2.65 6.06 -18.81
C CYS A 270 2.73 6.85 -17.50
N THR A 271 2.69 8.17 -17.63
CA THR A 271 2.50 9.09 -16.51
C THR A 271 1.30 9.97 -16.82
N PHE A 272 0.41 10.09 -15.86
CA PHE A 272 -0.85 10.83 -15.96
C PHE A 272 -0.77 12.02 -15.01
N ALA A 273 -0.38 13.19 -15.52
CA ALA A 273 -0.20 14.37 -14.69
C ALA A 273 -1.54 15.12 -14.57
N PRO A 274 -2.06 15.42 -13.37
CA PRO A 274 -3.35 16.09 -13.23
C PRO A 274 -3.31 17.50 -13.86
N VAL A 275 -4.36 17.82 -14.62
CA VAL A 275 -4.59 19.18 -15.12
C VAL A 275 -5.06 20.05 -13.96
N THR A 276 -4.38 21.19 -13.76
CA THR A 276 -4.73 22.16 -12.70
C THR A 276 -5.23 23.49 -13.26
N ALA A 277 -5.14 23.68 -14.58
CA ALA A 277 -5.63 24.87 -15.25
C ALA A 277 -7.15 24.73 -15.46
N LYS A 278 -7.89 25.82 -15.23
CA LYS A 278 -9.34 25.88 -15.45
C LYS A 278 -9.58 26.44 -16.84
N ILE A 279 -10.01 25.61 -17.79
CA ILE A 279 -10.16 25.99 -19.20
C ILE A 279 -11.54 25.53 -19.68
N ASN A 280 -12.42 26.50 -19.87
CA ASN A 280 -13.78 26.24 -20.37
C ASN A 280 -13.80 25.44 -21.68
N GLY A 281 -14.53 24.33 -21.68
CA GLY A 281 -14.83 23.50 -22.84
C GLY A 281 -13.72 22.51 -23.20
N ASP A 282 -12.78 22.25 -22.30
CA ASP A 282 -11.72 21.25 -22.45
C ASP A 282 -12.15 19.86 -21.96
N GLY A 283 -13.34 19.75 -21.36
CA GLY A 283 -13.93 18.51 -20.87
C GLY A 283 -13.39 18.08 -19.51
N CYS A 284 -12.54 18.88 -18.86
CA CYS A 284 -12.00 18.62 -17.54
C CYS A 284 -12.59 19.56 -16.48
N CYS A 285 -13.02 19.00 -15.35
CA CYS A 285 -13.29 19.77 -14.13
C CYS A 285 -12.16 19.56 -13.11
N PRO A 286 -11.13 20.44 -13.07
CA PRO A 286 -9.99 20.28 -12.18
C PRO A 286 -10.33 20.60 -10.71
N VAL A 287 -9.57 20.05 -9.76
CA VAL A 287 -9.82 20.22 -8.32
C VAL A 287 -9.86 21.71 -7.93
N GLY A 288 -10.97 22.13 -7.31
CA GLY A 288 -11.21 23.52 -6.90
C GLY A 288 -11.73 24.44 -8.00
N ALA A 289 -12.08 23.90 -9.17
CA ALA A 289 -12.96 24.56 -10.14
C ALA A 289 -14.44 24.30 -9.81
N ASN A 290 -15.30 25.16 -10.36
CA ASN A 290 -16.75 25.10 -10.25
C ASN A 290 -17.34 25.64 -11.55
N SER A 291 -18.65 25.55 -11.76
CA SER A 291 -19.30 25.88 -13.04
C SER A 291 -19.14 27.35 -13.46
N THR A 292 -18.75 28.23 -12.53
CA THR A 292 -18.47 29.66 -12.81
C THR A 292 -17.02 29.93 -13.25
N THR A 293 -16.10 29.06 -12.87
CA THR A 293 -14.67 29.19 -13.19
C THR A 293 -14.20 28.20 -14.26
N ASP A 294 -14.98 27.14 -14.49
CA ASP A 294 -14.79 26.14 -15.53
C ASP A 294 -16.14 25.58 -16.00
N SER A 295 -16.47 25.74 -17.29
CA SER A 295 -17.77 25.31 -17.83
C SER A 295 -17.97 23.80 -17.91
N ASP A 296 -16.92 23.01 -17.74
CA ASP A 296 -17.00 21.54 -17.73
C ASP A 296 -17.30 20.97 -16.33
N CYS A 297 -17.30 21.83 -15.31
CA CYS A 297 -17.72 21.45 -13.96
C CYS A 297 -19.24 21.39 -13.83
N SER A 298 -19.75 20.28 -13.30
CA SER A 298 -21.15 20.16 -12.90
C SER A 298 -21.46 21.09 -11.73
N GLN A 299 -22.63 21.72 -11.78
CA GLN A 299 -23.17 22.53 -10.70
C GLN A 299 -23.19 21.72 -9.40
N SER A 300 -22.53 22.23 -8.37
CA SER A 300 -22.25 21.48 -7.15
C SER A 300 -22.76 22.23 -5.94
N CYS A 301 -23.93 21.79 -5.48
CA CYS A 301 -24.59 22.34 -4.31
C CYS A 301 -23.74 22.24 -3.04
N GLY A 302 -23.52 23.37 -2.37
CA GLY A 302 -22.82 23.47 -1.10
C GLY A 302 -21.34 23.87 -1.21
N ASN A 303 -20.93 24.40 -2.36
CA ASN A 303 -19.54 24.79 -2.63
C ASN A 303 -19.22 26.25 -2.24
N GLY A 304 -20.21 26.98 -1.70
CA GLY A 304 -20.05 28.35 -1.24
C GLY A 304 -20.17 29.41 -2.35
N VAL A 305 -20.64 29.05 -3.55
CA VAL A 305 -20.84 29.96 -4.68
C VAL A 305 -22.22 29.71 -5.27
N LEU A 306 -23.01 30.78 -5.49
CA LEU A 306 -24.32 30.66 -6.12
C LEU A 306 -24.17 30.49 -7.65
N GLU A 307 -24.44 29.29 -8.16
CA GLU A 307 -24.28 28.95 -9.58
C GLU A 307 -25.59 29.12 -10.39
N ALA A 308 -25.49 29.25 -11.73
CA ALA A 308 -26.67 29.50 -12.58
C ALA A 308 -27.58 28.26 -12.69
N GLY A 309 -28.64 28.22 -11.90
CA GLY A 309 -29.55 27.06 -11.78
C GLY A 309 -29.86 26.71 -10.32
N GLU A 310 -29.04 27.21 -9.40
CA GLU A 310 -29.27 27.15 -7.96
C GLU A 310 -30.12 28.35 -7.52
N GLN A 311 -31.09 28.11 -6.64
CA GLN A 311 -31.83 29.19 -5.97
C GLN A 311 -31.06 29.75 -4.77
N CYS A 312 -30.17 28.93 -4.20
CA CYS A 312 -29.29 29.22 -3.08
C CYS A 312 -28.15 28.19 -3.01
N ASP A 313 -27.09 28.41 -2.24
CA ASP A 313 -26.02 27.45 -1.95
C ASP A 313 -25.88 27.21 -0.43
N THR A 314 -25.75 25.95 -0.02
CA THR A 314 -25.70 25.55 1.40
C THR A 314 -24.34 25.79 2.07
N GLY A 315 -23.29 26.03 1.28
CA GLY A 315 -21.95 26.39 1.72
C GLY A 315 -21.78 27.88 1.98
N ILE A 316 -22.74 28.72 1.56
CA ILE A 316 -22.79 30.15 1.91
C ILE A 316 -23.47 30.28 3.28
N PRO A 317 -22.76 30.73 4.34
CA PRO A 317 -23.28 30.66 5.71
C PRO A 317 -24.36 31.72 6.03
N PHE A 318 -24.35 32.88 5.35
CA PHE A 318 -25.35 33.94 5.52
C PHE A 318 -25.32 34.94 4.36
N GLY A 319 -26.45 35.59 4.07
CA GLY A 319 -26.55 36.67 3.08
C GLY A 319 -27.08 36.23 1.70
N ALA A 320 -26.89 37.08 0.70
CA ALA A 320 -27.40 36.83 -0.65
C ALA A 320 -26.80 35.54 -1.24
N GLY A 321 -27.66 34.61 -1.63
CA GLY A 321 -27.27 33.30 -2.14
C GLY A 321 -27.17 32.19 -1.08
N ALA A 322 -27.28 32.47 0.22
CA ALA A 322 -27.33 31.43 1.25
C ALA A 322 -28.68 30.69 1.26
N CYS A 323 -28.66 29.37 1.47
CA CYS A 323 -29.89 28.60 1.57
C CYS A 323 -30.64 28.86 2.88
N PRO A 324 -31.95 29.19 2.82
CA PRO A 324 -32.74 29.39 4.01
C PRO A 324 -32.95 28.07 4.77
N THR A 325 -32.66 28.08 6.06
CA THR A 325 -32.93 26.95 6.98
C THR A 325 -34.22 27.15 7.78
N SER A 326 -34.72 28.39 7.83
CA SER A 326 -36.03 28.77 8.37
C SER A 326 -36.61 29.88 7.50
N CYS A 327 -37.94 29.90 7.37
CA CYS A 327 -38.66 30.93 6.61
C CYS A 327 -39.43 31.91 7.50
N ASP A 328 -39.29 31.82 8.82
CA ASP A 328 -40.00 32.67 9.77
C ASP A 328 -39.64 34.15 9.58
N ASP A 329 -40.59 34.96 9.12
CA ASP A 329 -40.43 36.42 8.96
C ASP A 329 -40.85 37.20 10.23
N ASN A 330 -41.13 36.50 11.33
CA ASN A 330 -41.69 36.99 12.58
C ASN A 330 -43.06 37.68 12.43
N ASN A 331 -43.78 37.43 11.35
CA ASN A 331 -45.13 37.92 11.15
C ASN A 331 -46.14 36.79 11.38
N ALA A 332 -46.81 36.82 12.54
CA ALA A 332 -47.81 35.81 12.91
C ALA A 332 -49.03 35.73 11.94
N CYS A 333 -49.15 36.67 10.99
CA CYS A 333 -50.20 36.71 9.98
C CYS A 333 -49.79 36.09 8.63
N THR A 334 -48.56 35.59 8.50
CA THR A 334 -48.09 34.83 7.33
C THR A 334 -47.90 33.36 7.70
N ALA A 335 -48.35 32.47 6.83
CA ALA A 335 -47.93 31.08 6.84
C ALA A 335 -46.63 31.00 6.04
N ASP A 336 -45.57 30.64 6.73
CA ASP A 336 -44.22 30.58 6.16
C ASP A 336 -43.92 29.15 5.76
N GLN A 337 -43.62 28.97 4.47
CA GLN A 337 -43.38 27.65 3.90
C GLN A 337 -42.03 27.64 3.19
N LEU A 338 -41.15 26.74 3.65
CA LEU A 338 -39.92 26.38 2.96
C LEU A 338 -40.25 25.36 1.87
N HIS A 339 -39.91 25.70 0.64
CA HIS A 339 -40.05 24.85 -0.53
C HIS A 339 -38.68 24.40 -1.03
N GLY A 340 -38.63 23.19 -1.61
CA GLY A 340 -37.38 22.59 -2.08
C GLY A 340 -36.48 22.09 -0.94
N SER A 341 -35.29 21.63 -1.28
CA SER A 341 -34.26 21.21 -0.31
C SER A 341 -32.86 21.39 -0.91
N GLY A 342 -31.85 21.56 -0.06
CA GLY A 342 -30.50 21.91 -0.51
C GLY A 342 -30.52 23.20 -1.33
N CYS A 343 -29.87 23.20 -2.50
CA CYS A 343 -29.71 24.38 -3.36
C CYS A 343 -30.94 24.78 -4.20
N THR A 344 -32.07 24.12 -3.94
CA THR A 344 -33.40 24.50 -4.43
C THR A 344 -34.29 25.07 -3.33
N ALA A 345 -33.74 25.32 -2.15
CA ALA A 345 -34.50 25.82 -1.02
C ALA A 345 -34.90 27.29 -1.24
N TYR A 346 -36.20 27.59 -1.17
CA TYR A 346 -36.72 28.95 -1.21
C TYR A 346 -37.91 29.11 -0.26
N CYS A 347 -38.10 30.32 0.24
CA CYS A 347 -39.20 30.65 1.15
C CYS A 347 -40.38 31.27 0.40
N THR A 348 -41.60 30.95 0.85
CA THR A 348 -42.81 31.68 0.50
C THR A 348 -43.58 32.05 1.76
N HIS A 349 -44.22 33.22 1.72
CA HIS A 349 -44.98 33.78 2.83
C HIS A 349 -46.41 34.06 2.34
N THR A 350 -47.39 33.30 2.82
CA THR A 350 -48.78 33.45 2.40
C THR A 350 -49.59 34.11 3.51
N ASN A 351 -50.26 35.23 3.21
CA ASN A 351 -51.07 35.92 4.20
C ASN A 351 -52.32 35.09 4.56
N ILE A 352 -52.44 34.71 5.83
CA ILE A 352 -53.51 33.84 6.35
C ILE A 352 -54.55 34.60 7.18
N CYS A 353 -54.43 35.93 7.32
CA CYS A 353 -55.37 36.73 8.11
C CYS A 353 -56.21 37.68 7.23
N PRO A 354 -57.55 37.50 7.17
CA PRO A 354 -58.44 38.52 6.65
C PRO A 354 -58.82 39.50 7.77
N GLN A 355 -58.07 40.61 7.88
CA GLN A 355 -58.27 41.75 8.82
C GLN A 355 -58.12 41.40 10.32
N ASN A 356 -56.96 41.78 10.89
CA ASN A 356 -56.57 41.59 12.30
C ASN A 356 -57.53 42.29 13.28
N ASN A 357 -58.30 41.50 14.02
CA ASN A 357 -59.14 41.97 15.13
C ASN A 357 -58.61 41.59 16.52
N CYS A 358 -57.51 40.82 16.59
CA CYS A 358 -56.92 40.42 17.86
C CYS A 358 -56.52 41.65 18.69
N GLY A 359 -57.10 41.78 19.89
CA GLY A 359 -56.92 42.92 20.79
C GLY A 359 -58.08 43.92 20.80
N ASN A 360 -59.21 43.62 20.17
CA ASN A 360 -60.35 44.54 20.05
C ASN A 360 -61.34 44.47 21.23
N GLY A 361 -61.08 43.61 22.22
CA GLY A 361 -61.91 43.44 23.40
C GLY A 361 -63.12 42.51 23.20
N ARG A 362 -63.17 41.71 22.13
CA ARG A 362 -64.22 40.73 21.84
C ARG A 362 -63.59 39.46 21.27
N ILE A 363 -64.20 38.29 21.51
CA ILE A 363 -63.78 37.04 20.89
C ILE A 363 -64.47 36.93 19.52
N ASP A 364 -63.71 37.06 18.44
CA ASP A 364 -64.20 36.94 17.07
C ASP A 364 -64.09 35.50 16.52
N ALA A 365 -64.73 35.24 15.38
CA ALA A 365 -64.75 33.91 14.76
C ALA A 365 -63.32 33.48 14.36
N GLY A 366 -62.81 32.44 15.02
CA GLY A 366 -61.45 31.95 14.83
C GLY A 366 -60.54 32.23 16.03
N GLU A 367 -60.92 33.10 16.96
CA GLU A 367 -60.16 33.40 18.18
C GLU A 367 -60.54 32.46 19.33
N ARG A 368 -59.54 32.02 20.10
CA ARG A 368 -59.77 31.29 21.37
C ARG A 368 -59.90 32.25 22.55
N CYS A 369 -59.24 33.39 22.47
CA CYS A 369 -59.22 34.46 23.46
C CYS A 369 -58.88 35.79 22.76
N ASP A 370 -59.10 36.93 23.41
CA ASP A 370 -58.73 38.26 22.90
C ASP A 370 -57.78 38.98 23.86
N THR A 371 -56.73 39.62 23.31
CA THR A 371 -55.69 40.29 24.11
C THR A 371 -56.12 41.67 24.65
N GLY A 372 -57.23 42.21 24.18
CA GLY A 372 -57.86 43.45 24.64
C GLY A 372 -58.85 43.24 25.79
N ILE A 373 -59.21 41.99 26.09
CA ILE A 373 -59.99 41.62 27.27
C ILE A 373 -59.04 41.48 28.48
N PRO A 374 -59.25 42.22 29.58
CA PRO A 374 -58.39 42.16 30.76
C PRO A 374 -58.27 40.75 31.35
N PHE A 375 -57.07 40.42 31.86
CA PHE A 375 -56.79 39.15 32.51
C PHE A 375 -57.78 38.84 33.66
N GLY A 376 -58.34 37.63 33.66
CA GLY A 376 -59.35 37.18 34.62
C GLY A 376 -60.81 37.41 34.22
N GLN A 377 -61.07 38.05 33.07
CA GLN A 377 -62.40 38.13 32.48
C GLN A 377 -62.64 37.00 31.46
N PRO A 378 -63.88 36.51 31.30
CA PRO A 378 -64.22 35.51 30.29
C PRO A 378 -63.78 36.00 28.90
N GLY A 379 -62.86 35.27 28.28
CA GLY A 379 -62.31 35.60 26.96
C GLY A 379 -60.94 36.27 26.93
N GLY A 380 -60.36 36.65 28.07
CA GLY A 380 -59.01 37.22 28.12
C GLY A 380 -57.91 36.18 27.91
N CYS A 381 -56.90 36.49 27.09
CA CYS A 381 -55.79 35.57 26.82
C CYS A 381 -54.84 35.40 28.03
N PRO A 382 -54.31 34.19 28.28
CA PRO A 382 -53.27 33.99 29.27
C PRO A 382 -51.96 34.61 28.77
N THR A 383 -51.36 35.49 29.58
CA THR A 383 -50.11 36.19 29.26
C THR A 383 -48.91 35.75 30.11
N HIS A 384 -49.12 34.90 31.10
CA HIS A 384 -48.06 34.34 31.93
C HIS A 384 -48.42 32.91 32.38
N PRO A 385 -47.47 31.96 32.48
CA PRO A 385 -47.74 30.58 32.91
C PRO A 385 -48.51 30.45 34.24
N SER A 386 -48.29 31.40 35.16
CA SER A 386 -49.04 31.44 36.44
C SER A 386 -50.54 31.68 36.27
N HIS A 387 -51.00 32.12 35.10
CA HIS A 387 -52.41 32.26 34.74
C HIS A 387 -53.06 30.93 34.38
N CYS A 388 -52.24 29.92 34.13
CA CYS A 388 -52.63 28.57 33.75
C CYS A 388 -52.42 27.57 34.88
N ASN A 389 -52.35 28.01 36.15
CA ASN A 389 -52.08 27.12 37.27
C ASN A 389 -53.29 26.25 37.63
N ASP A 390 -53.19 24.93 37.42
CA ASP A 390 -54.22 23.93 37.81
C ASP A 390 -54.10 23.46 39.27
N ASN A 391 -53.13 23.99 40.03
CA ASN A 391 -52.74 23.59 41.38
C ASN A 391 -52.33 22.12 41.52
N ASN A 392 -51.95 21.46 40.42
CA ASN A 392 -51.38 20.14 40.46
C ASN A 392 -49.83 20.24 40.42
N PRO A 393 -49.13 19.87 41.50
CA PRO A 393 -47.67 19.98 41.56
C PRO A 393 -46.94 19.02 40.61
N ASN A 394 -47.65 18.10 39.95
CA ASN A 394 -47.09 17.12 39.01
C ASN A 394 -47.32 17.49 37.54
N THR A 395 -47.79 18.70 37.24
CA THR A 395 -47.93 19.24 35.89
C THR A 395 -47.11 20.52 35.77
N GLN A 396 -46.51 20.75 34.60
CA GLN A 396 -45.95 22.05 34.27
C GLN A 396 -47.00 22.84 33.49
N ASP A 397 -47.38 24.00 34.02
CA ASP A 397 -48.31 24.91 33.38
C ASP A 397 -47.59 25.69 32.29
N ILE A 398 -48.03 25.55 31.05
CA ILE A 398 -47.47 26.28 29.91
C ILE A 398 -48.59 26.95 29.12
N ILE A 399 -48.25 28.05 28.47
CA ILE A 399 -49.09 28.66 27.44
C ILE A 399 -48.61 28.10 26.11
N VAL A 400 -49.53 27.46 25.38
CA VAL A 400 -49.25 27.03 23.99
C VAL A 400 -49.99 27.97 23.03
N ASN A 401 -49.37 28.19 21.88
CA ASN A 401 -49.68 29.28 20.93
C ASN A 401 -49.46 30.69 21.51
N THR A 402 -49.54 31.70 20.65
CA THR A 402 -49.36 33.11 21.01
C THR A 402 -50.54 33.94 20.50
N GLY A 403 -50.70 35.17 21.01
CA GLY A 403 -51.79 36.07 20.62
C GLY A 403 -53.18 35.50 20.93
N CYS A 404 -54.15 35.72 20.05
CA CYS A 404 -55.55 35.32 20.24
C CYS A 404 -55.83 33.81 20.09
N GLN A 405 -54.78 33.00 19.95
CA GLN A 405 -54.82 31.53 19.99
C GLN A 405 -54.23 30.95 21.29
N ALA A 406 -53.70 31.80 22.18
CA ALA A 406 -53.07 31.38 23.42
C ALA A 406 -54.05 30.56 24.28
N LEU A 407 -53.61 29.37 24.68
CA LEU A 407 -54.38 28.53 25.59
C LEU A 407 -53.48 27.94 26.68
N CYS A 408 -54.10 27.65 27.82
CA CYS A 408 -53.45 26.93 28.89
C CYS A 408 -53.37 25.45 28.54
N SER A 409 -52.17 24.89 28.60
CA SER A 409 -51.92 23.47 28.47
C SER A 409 -51.10 23.00 29.67
N HIS A 410 -51.41 21.79 30.14
CA HIS A 410 -50.69 21.15 31.22
C HIS A 410 -50.00 19.93 30.65
N ILE A 411 -48.67 19.91 30.76
CA ILE A 411 -47.89 18.73 30.44
C ILE A 411 -47.60 18.00 31.75
N ASN A 412 -47.87 16.70 31.79
CA ASN A 412 -47.48 15.88 32.94
C ASN A 412 -45.97 15.97 33.10
N ASN A 413 -45.51 16.33 34.30
CA ASN A 413 -44.16 16.00 34.73
C ASN A 413 -44.12 14.48 34.99
N THR A 414 -44.16 13.69 33.92
CA THR A 414 -43.33 12.49 33.93
C THR A 414 -41.91 12.98 34.16
N PRO A 415 -41.14 12.43 35.11
CA PRO A 415 -39.71 12.68 35.19
C PRO A 415 -39.14 12.27 33.83
N THR A 416 -38.92 13.25 32.96
CA THR A 416 -38.18 13.04 31.74
C THR A 416 -36.78 12.71 32.21
N ALA A 417 -36.36 11.47 31.95
CA ALA A 417 -34.97 11.06 31.92
C ALA A 417 -34.15 12.24 31.39
N SER A 418 -33.42 12.87 32.29
CA SER A 418 -32.58 14.01 31.95
C SER A 418 -31.27 13.43 31.50
N CYS A 419 -31.08 13.40 30.18
CA CYS A 419 -29.82 13.02 29.60
C CYS A 419 -28.66 13.78 30.25
N GLY A 420 -27.69 13.06 30.83
CA GLY A 420 -26.54 13.61 31.54
C GLY A 420 -26.68 13.66 33.06
N ASP A 421 -27.44 12.75 33.67
CA ASP A 421 -27.56 12.63 35.13
C ASP A 421 -26.61 11.57 35.73
N GLY A 422 -25.86 10.86 34.87
CA GLY A 422 -24.89 9.85 35.24
C GLY A 422 -25.46 8.44 35.34
N LYS A 423 -26.69 8.19 34.86
CA LYS A 423 -27.31 6.87 34.79
C LYS A 423 -28.00 6.69 33.45
N VAL A 424 -28.07 5.46 32.95
CA VAL A 424 -28.83 5.14 31.73
C VAL A 424 -30.28 4.83 32.13
N ASP A 425 -31.19 5.76 31.84
CA ASP A 425 -32.60 5.65 32.19
C ASP A 425 -33.44 4.87 31.15
N PRO A 426 -34.65 4.41 31.49
CA PRO A 426 -35.54 3.76 30.53
C PRO A 426 -35.88 4.67 29.34
N GLY A 427 -35.40 4.29 28.14
CA GLY A 427 -35.54 5.08 26.91
C GLY A 427 -34.23 5.72 26.44
N GLU A 428 -33.17 5.65 27.24
CA GLU A 428 -31.82 6.05 26.88
C GLU A 428 -30.99 4.83 26.44
N TYR A 429 -30.13 5.03 25.45
CA TYR A 429 -29.12 4.04 25.04
C TYR A 429 -27.78 4.30 25.75
N CYS A 430 -27.55 5.51 26.24
CA CYS A 430 -26.34 5.96 26.91
C CYS A 430 -26.59 7.23 27.72
N ASP A 431 -25.68 7.62 28.61
CA ASP A 431 -25.71 8.87 29.36
C ASP A 431 -24.45 9.72 29.12
N THR A 432 -24.61 11.04 29.02
CA THR A 432 -23.53 11.98 28.66
C THR A 432 -22.66 12.42 29.85
N ALA A 433 -23.11 12.22 31.09
CA ALA A 433 -22.36 12.51 32.31
C ALA A 433 -21.55 11.31 32.83
N ILE A 434 -21.78 10.11 32.28
CA ILE A 434 -20.90 8.96 32.50
C ILE A 434 -19.59 9.15 31.71
N PRO A 435 -18.41 9.12 32.37
CA PRO A 435 -17.12 9.28 31.69
C PRO A 435 -16.92 8.28 30.54
N ALA A 436 -16.38 8.77 29.42
CA ALA A 436 -16.12 7.96 28.24
C ALA A 436 -15.31 6.71 28.57
N GLY A 437 -15.83 5.54 28.13
CA GLY A 437 -15.20 4.24 28.35
C GLY A 437 -15.72 3.48 29.58
N GLN A 438 -16.70 4.04 30.31
CA GLN A 438 -17.43 3.32 31.36
C GLN A 438 -18.75 2.75 30.84
N PRO A 439 -19.26 1.64 31.43
CA PRO A 439 -20.55 1.07 31.04
C PRO A 439 -21.66 2.11 31.13
N GLY A 440 -22.35 2.34 30.01
CA GLY A 440 -23.43 3.33 29.90
C GLY A 440 -23.01 4.70 29.35
N SER A 441 -21.71 4.98 29.12
CA SER A 441 -21.27 6.25 28.51
C SER A 441 -21.66 6.37 27.03
N CYS A 442 -22.04 7.57 26.59
CA CYS A 442 -22.31 7.81 25.17
C CYS A 442 -21.06 7.66 24.28
N PRO A 443 -21.17 6.99 23.12
CA PRO A 443 -20.03 6.74 22.24
C PRO A 443 -19.52 8.05 21.63
N LEU A 444 -18.19 8.26 21.69
CA LEU A 444 -17.52 9.43 21.08
C LEU A 444 -17.10 9.18 19.62
N THR A 445 -16.98 7.90 19.24
CA THR A 445 -16.65 7.44 17.90
C THR A 445 -17.34 6.10 17.68
N CYS A 446 -17.71 5.81 16.43
CA CYS A 446 -18.28 4.53 16.03
C CYS A 446 -17.29 3.62 15.29
N HIS A 447 -16.01 4.01 15.25
CA HIS A 447 -14.96 3.29 14.56
C HIS A 447 -14.71 1.91 15.17
N ASP A 448 -15.15 0.86 14.47
CA ASP A 448 -15.02 -0.53 14.92
C ASP A 448 -13.72 -1.21 14.45
N GLY A 449 -12.93 -0.52 13.62
CA GLY A 449 -11.66 -1.05 13.09
C GLY A 449 -11.82 -1.94 11.87
N ASN A 450 -13.04 -2.08 11.34
CA ASN A 450 -13.33 -2.82 10.13
C ASN A 450 -13.60 -1.85 8.98
N ALA A 451 -12.72 -1.85 7.98
CA ALA A 451 -12.88 -0.99 6.80
C ALA A 451 -14.14 -1.31 5.98
N CYS A 452 -14.75 -2.49 6.16
CA CYS A 452 -15.94 -2.94 5.43
C CYS A 452 -17.29 -2.64 6.10
N THR A 453 -17.30 -1.75 7.07
CA THR A 453 -18.50 -1.27 7.76
C THR A 453 -18.50 0.24 7.75
N GLU A 454 -19.66 0.84 7.51
CA GLU A 454 -19.81 2.29 7.63
C GLU A 454 -19.98 2.65 9.10
N ASP A 455 -19.12 3.50 9.65
CA ASP A 455 -19.22 3.93 11.04
C ASP A 455 -20.29 5.02 11.20
N ARG A 456 -21.52 4.62 11.50
CA ARG A 456 -22.66 5.54 11.56
C ARG A 456 -23.10 5.79 13.00
N MET A 457 -22.95 7.02 13.46
CA MET A 457 -23.53 7.48 14.72
C MET A 457 -24.98 7.93 14.48
N VAL A 458 -25.94 7.31 15.17
CA VAL A 458 -27.36 7.62 15.03
C VAL A 458 -27.99 7.97 16.37
N GLY A 459 -29.05 8.77 16.32
CA GLY A 459 -29.67 9.36 17.51
C GLY A 459 -29.03 10.69 17.89
N SER A 460 -29.46 11.25 19.03
CA SER A 460 -28.89 12.46 19.60
C SER A 460 -28.88 12.39 21.12
N ALA A 461 -27.89 13.04 21.74
CA ALA A 461 -27.70 13.05 23.19
C ALA A 461 -27.70 11.63 23.78
N CYS A 462 -28.63 11.30 24.69
CA CYS A 462 -28.69 10.02 25.37
C CYS A 462 -29.38 8.90 24.58
N THR A 463 -29.78 9.18 23.32
CA THR A 463 -30.20 8.15 22.36
C THR A 463 -29.10 7.78 21.37
N THR A 464 -27.90 8.35 21.52
CA THR A 464 -26.78 8.13 20.61
C THR A 464 -26.31 6.67 20.69
N ARG A 465 -26.28 6.00 19.55
CA ARG A 465 -25.75 4.65 19.41
C ARG A 465 -24.96 4.53 18.10
N CYS A 466 -24.10 3.52 18.04
CA CYS A 466 -23.38 3.17 16.82
C CYS A 466 -24.16 2.11 16.03
N GLU A 467 -24.28 2.35 14.73
CA GLU A 467 -24.68 1.38 13.74
C GLU A 467 -23.51 1.19 12.79
N ASN A 468 -23.13 -0.06 12.51
CA ASN A 468 -22.05 -0.41 11.59
C ASN A 468 -22.62 -1.23 10.42
N PRO A 469 -23.45 -0.66 9.52
CA PRO A 469 -23.99 -1.39 8.39
C PRO A 469 -22.86 -1.85 7.45
N PRO A 470 -22.95 -3.06 6.88
CA PRO A 470 -21.93 -3.59 5.99
C PRO A 470 -21.92 -2.82 4.66
N ILE A 471 -20.72 -2.57 4.12
CA ILE A 471 -20.54 -2.01 2.78
C ILE A 471 -20.83 -3.12 1.76
N THR A 472 -21.80 -2.88 0.87
CA THR A 472 -22.23 -3.85 -0.15
C THR A 472 -21.85 -3.49 -1.58
N GLN A 473 -21.26 -2.32 -1.81
CA GLN A 473 -20.83 -1.86 -3.13
C GLN A 473 -19.30 -1.79 -3.19
N ALA A 474 -18.74 -2.23 -4.32
CA ALA A 474 -17.31 -2.17 -4.59
C ALA A 474 -16.84 -0.72 -4.80
N LYS A 475 -15.74 -0.33 -4.14
CA LYS A 475 -15.13 0.99 -4.30
C LYS A 475 -13.62 0.91 -4.08
N SER A 476 -12.90 0.95 -5.20
CA SER A 476 -11.44 0.86 -5.20
C SER A 476 -10.76 1.96 -4.38
N GLY A 477 -9.85 1.56 -3.49
CA GLY A 477 -8.96 2.40 -2.68
C GLY A 477 -9.54 2.85 -1.34
N ASP A 478 -10.64 2.26 -0.89
CA ASP A 478 -11.26 2.54 0.42
C ASP A 478 -10.87 1.53 1.53
N GLY A 479 -10.10 0.50 1.16
CA GLY A 479 -9.60 -0.52 2.08
C GLY A 479 -10.60 -1.64 2.38
N CYS A 480 -11.79 -1.64 1.75
CA CYS A 480 -12.79 -2.70 1.87
C CYS A 480 -12.91 -3.54 0.59
N CYS A 481 -12.89 -4.87 0.74
CA CYS A 481 -13.36 -5.76 -0.33
C CYS A 481 -14.83 -6.17 -0.09
N ALA A 482 -15.76 -5.47 -0.75
CA ALA A 482 -17.19 -5.71 -0.61
C ALA A 482 -17.61 -7.14 -1.07
N PRO A 483 -18.63 -7.77 -0.45
CA PRO A 483 -19.08 -9.11 -0.83
C PRO A 483 -19.46 -9.22 -2.33
N GLY A 484 -18.79 -10.10 -3.06
CA GLY A 484 -19.01 -10.32 -4.50
C GLY A 484 -18.14 -9.45 -5.43
N ALA A 485 -17.32 -8.55 -4.88
CA ALA A 485 -16.33 -7.81 -5.63
C ALA A 485 -15.10 -8.67 -5.96
N THR A 486 -14.42 -8.34 -7.05
CA THR A 486 -13.17 -8.95 -7.51
C THR A 486 -12.08 -7.88 -7.58
N TYR A 487 -10.79 -8.26 -7.65
CA TYR A 487 -9.71 -7.30 -7.87
C TYR A 487 -9.90 -6.40 -9.11
N ALA A 488 -10.61 -6.91 -10.13
CA ALA A 488 -10.90 -6.14 -11.35
C ALA A 488 -11.96 -5.04 -11.14
N THR A 489 -12.82 -5.20 -10.12
CA THR A 489 -13.91 -4.26 -9.80
C THR A 489 -13.62 -3.45 -8.53
N ASP A 490 -12.71 -3.93 -7.69
CA ASP A 490 -12.32 -3.34 -6.43
C ASP A 490 -10.85 -3.65 -6.12
N THR A 491 -9.99 -2.63 -6.16
CA THR A 491 -8.54 -2.80 -5.95
C THR A 491 -8.17 -3.20 -4.52
N ASP A 492 -9.09 -3.08 -3.56
CA ASP A 492 -8.88 -3.54 -2.18
C ASP A 492 -9.20 -5.03 -2.02
N CYS A 493 -9.80 -5.65 -3.03
CA CYS A 493 -9.92 -7.10 -3.09
C CYS A 493 -8.59 -7.76 -3.48
N PRO A 494 -8.24 -8.91 -2.90
CA PRO A 494 -7.01 -9.60 -3.25
C PRO A 494 -6.99 -10.01 -4.73
N ASN A 495 -5.84 -9.80 -5.40
CA ASN A 495 -5.63 -10.17 -6.79
C ASN A 495 -5.90 -11.67 -7.01
N SER A 496 -6.82 -11.99 -7.93
CA SER A 496 -7.40 -13.31 -8.11
C SER A 496 -6.48 -14.35 -8.80
N GLN A 497 -5.15 -14.17 -8.76
CA GLN A 497 -4.20 -15.16 -9.28
C GLN A 497 -3.55 -16.05 -8.21
N THR A 498 -3.67 -15.72 -6.91
CA THR A 498 -3.11 -16.55 -5.83
C THR A 498 -4.20 -17.17 -4.96
N CYS A 499 -5.30 -16.44 -4.70
CA CYS A 499 -6.32 -16.93 -3.79
C CYS A 499 -7.22 -18.03 -4.39
N GLY A 500 -7.29 -19.19 -3.73
CA GLY A 500 -8.12 -20.33 -4.15
C GLY A 500 -7.44 -21.22 -5.18
N ASN A 501 -6.11 -21.19 -5.24
CA ASN A 501 -5.30 -22.01 -6.13
C ASN A 501 -4.88 -23.36 -5.47
N GLY A 502 -5.25 -23.56 -4.20
CA GLY A 502 -4.95 -24.77 -3.44
C GLY A 502 -3.55 -24.76 -2.82
N LYS A 503 -2.94 -23.59 -2.60
CA LYS A 503 -1.65 -23.40 -1.92
C LYS A 503 -1.73 -22.19 -1.00
N LEU A 504 -0.97 -22.21 0.09
CA LEU A 504 -0.83 -21.05 0.99
C LEU A 504 0.34 -20.18 0.52
N ASP A 505 0.04 -19.08 -0.18
CA ASP A 505 1.04 -18.19 -0.77
C ASP A 505 1.49 -17.06 0.20
N PRO A 506 2.69 -16.47 0.03
CA PRO A 506 3.16 -15.38 0.90
C PRO A 506 2.23 -14.17 0.88
N GLY A 507 1.59 -13.89 2.02
CA GLY A 507 0.59 -12.83 2.18
C GLY A 507 -0.84 -13.35 2.37
N GLU A 508 -1.07 -14.66 2.27
CA GLU A 508 -2.34 -15.31 2.57
C GLU A 508 -2.38 -15.82 4.01
N THR A 509 -3.54 -15.67 4.67
CA THR A 509 -3.80 -16.29 5.97
C THR A 509 -4.30 -17.73 5.79
N CYS A 510 -5.02 -18.01 4.69
CA CYS A 510 -5.54 -19.32 4.32
C CYS A 510 -5.90 -19.38 2.83
N ASP A 511 -6.11 -20.60 2.27
CA ASP A 511 -6.62 -20.82 0.90
C ASP A 511 -7.94 -21.64 0.92
N PRO A 512 -9.00 -21.22 0.20
CA PRO A 512 -10.32 -21.85 0.21
C PRO A 512 -10.43 -23.11 -0.67
N ALA A 513 -9.48 -23.36 -1.58
CA ALA A 513 -9.43 -24.55 -2.43
C ALA A 513 -8.66 -25.72 -1.78
N LEU A 514 -7.99 -25.48 -0.64
CA LEU A 514 -7.45 -26.55 0.20
C LEU A 514 -8.57 -27.33 0.93
N PRO A 515 -8.46 -28.66 1.06
CA PRO A 515 -9.43 -29.47 1.80
C PRO A 515 -9.57 -29.01 3.27
N GLN A 516 -10.80 -28.97 3.79
CA GLN A 516 -11.05 -28.61 5.18
C GLN A 516 -10.24 -29.47 6.16
N GLY A 517 -9.52 -28.81 7.09
CA GLY A 517 -8.60 -29.45 8.03
C GLY A 517 -7.15 -29.62 7.53
N ALA A 518 -6.84 -29.31 6.27
CA ALA A 518 -5.46 -29.25 5.79
C ALA A 518 -4.75 -28.00 6.31
N GLN A 519 -3.43 -28.10 6.51
CA GLN A 519 -2.60 -26.96 6.93
C GLN A 519 -2.69 -25.85 5.87
N GLY A 520 -3.19 -24.67 6.26
CA GLY A 520 -3.42 -23.53 5.38
C GLY A 520 -4.82 -23.45 4.76
N ALA A 521 -5.75 -24.36 5.04
CA ALA A 521 -7.13 -24.28 4.54
C ALA A 521 -7.95 -23.20 5.26
N CYS A 522 -8.81 -22.49 4.53
CA CYS A 522 -9.69 -21.48 5.13
C CYS A 522 -10.77 -22.09 6.01
N PRO A 523 -10.93 -21.63 7.27
CA PRO A 523 -11.93 -22.19 8.17
C PRO A 523 -13.35 -21.82 7.73
N THR A 524 -14.25 -22.81 7.68
CA THR A 524 -15.69 -22.62 7.40
C THR A 524 -16.54 -22.58 8.66
N SER A 525 -16.01 -23.03 9.80
CA SER A 525 -16.59 -22.85 11.13
C SER A 525 -15.49 -22.62 12.14
N CYS A 526 -15.72 -21.71 13.09
CA CYS A 526 -14.73 -21.32 14.08
C CYS A 526 -15.08 -21.74 15.51
N ASN A 527 -16.08 -22.60 15.69
CA ASN A 527 -16.54 -23.05 17.00
C ASN A 527 -15.40 -23.77 17.75
N ASP A 528 -14.88 -23.14 18.80
CA ASP A 528 -13.84 -23.69 19.68
C ASP A 528 -14.40 -24.53 20.84
N ASN A 529 -15.73 -24.69 20.88
CA ASN A 529 -16.52 -25.32 21.95
C ASN A 529 -16.40 -24.63 23.32
N ASP A 530 -15.81 -23.45 23.39
CA ASP A 530 -15.86 -22.61 24.58
C ASP A 530 -17.18 -21.82 24.57
N LYS A 531 -18.03 -22.11 25.55
CA LYS A 531 -19.32 -21.41 25.67
C LYS A 531 -19.17 -19.94 26.04
N CYS A 532 -17.98 -19.54 26.49
CA CYS A 532 -17.65 -18.18 26.88
C CYS A 532 -17.12 -17.30 25.74
N THR A 533 -17.02 -17.83 24.54
CA THR A 533 -16.64 -17.09 23.34
C THR A 533 -17.76 -17.15 22.32
N ILE A 534 -17.97 -16.01 21.64
CA ILE A 534 -18.72 -15.98 20.39
C ILE A 534 -17.67 -16.07 19.29
N ASP A 535 -17.66 -17.21 18.63
CA ASP A 535 -16.80 -17.44 17.49
C ASP A 535 -17.46 -16.98 16.20
N SER A 536 -16.72 -16.18 15.45
CA SER A 536 -17.11 -15.72 14.14
C SER A 536 -15.97 -15.89 13.16
N VAL A 537 -16.33 -16.05 11.90
CA VAL A 537 -15.39 -16.02 10.80
C VAL A 537 -15.18 -14.54 10.44
N GLY A 538 -13.96 -14.04 10.57
CA GLY A 538 -13.59 -12.67 10.23
C GLY A 538 -12.72 -12.60 8.98
N GLY A 539 -12.86 -11.53 8.20
CA GLY A 539 -12.19 -11.37 6.91
C GLY A 539 -12.93 -12.03 5.74
N SER A 540 -12.40 -11.88 4.53
CA SER A 540 -12.97 -12.45 3.30
C SER A 540 -11.87 -13.04 2.40
N GLY A 541 -12.25 -13.97 1.51
CA GLY A 541 -11.31 -14.63 0.60
C GLY A 541 -10.19 -15.39 1.32
N CYS A 542 -8.93 -15.12 0.97
CA CYS A 542 -7.73 -15.75 1.54
C CYS A 542 -7.18 -15.08 2.80
N GLN A 543 -7.96 -14.16 3.39
CA GLN A 543 -7.68 -13.51 4.67
C GLN A 543 -8.65 -13.95 5.77
N VAL A 544 -9.42 -15.02 5.50
CA VAL A 544 -10.37 -15.56 6.46
C VAL A 544 -9.62 -16.11 7.68
N LYS A 545 -10.00 -15.63 8.86
CA LYS A 545 -9.46 -16.07 10.15
C LYS A 545 -10.60 -16.30 11.14
N CYS A 546 -10.36 -17.17 12.11
CA CYS A 546 -11.24 -17.27 13.26
C CYS A 546 -10.99 -16.12 14.22
N VAL A 547 -12.08 -15.47 14.64
CA VAL A 547 -12.08 -14.45 15.67
C VAL A 547 -13.08 -14.84 16.74
N SER A 548 -12.55 -15.03 17.94
CA SER A 548 -13.31 -15.34 19.14
C SER A 548 -13.40 -14.07 19.99
N ARG A 549 -14.61 -13.71 20.41
CA ARG A 549 -14.84 -12.58 21.32
C ARG A 549 -15.49 -13.08 22.61
N PRO A 550 -15.04 -12.63 23.79
CA PRO A 550 -15.64 -13.06 25.05
C PRO A 550 -17.10 -12.59 25.14
N VAL A 551 -17.98 -13.48 25.63
CA VAL A 551 -19.38 -13.17 25.94
C VAL A 551 -19.42 -12.19 27.12
N ALA A 552 -20.30 -11.18 27.04
CA ALA A 552 -20.50 -10.23 28.12
C ALA A 552 -21.30 -10.88 29.28
N PRO A 553 -21.10 -10.45 30.53
CA PRO A 553 -21.84 -10.99 31.68
C PRO A 553 -23.34 -10.86 31.48
N ASN A 554 -24.10 -11.93 31.72
CA ASN A 554 -25.56 -11.93 31.54
C ASN A 554 -26.29 -12.45 32.79
N ALA A 555 -27.50 -11.98 33.03
CA ALA A 555 -28.34 -12.37 34.16
C ALA A 555 -29.17 -13.65 33.89
N VAL A 556 -28.87 -14.39 32.81
CA VAL A 556 -29.62 -15.57 32.36
C VAL A 556 -28.64 -16.75 32.23
N PRO A 557 -28.97 -17.97 32.71
CA PRO A 557 -28.08 -19.12 32.59
C PRO A 557 -27.86 -19.52 31.13
N ASP A 558 -26.66 -19.32 30.61
CA ASP A 558 -26.22 -19.64 29.25
C ASP A 558 -25.06 -20.66 29.20
N GLY A 559 -24.54 -21.04 30.37
CA GLY A 559 -23.48 -22.03 30.53
C GLY A 559 -22.08 -21.46 30.39
N CYS A 560 -21.90 -20.14 30.39
CA CYS A 560 -20.61 -19.47 30.47
C CYS A 560 -20.41 -18.82 31.85
N CYS A 561 -19.23 -18.99 32.46
CA CYS A 561 -18.80 -18.18 33.61
C CYS A 561 -17.54 -17.38 33.24
N PRO A 562 -17.67 -16.10 32.84
CA PRO A 562 -16.53 -15.24 32.54
C PRO A 562 -15.56 -15.10 33.73
N ALA A 563 -14.26 -15.05 33.44
CA ALA A 563 -13.22 -15.03 34.47
C ALA A 563 -13.36 -13.82 35.41
N GLY A 564 -13.41 -14.07 36.72
CA GLY A 564 -13.49 -13.03 37.77
C GLY A 564 -14.90 -12.67 38.24
N LEU A 565 -15.94 -13.33 37.71
CA LEU A 565 -17.32 -13.14 38.17
C LEU A 565 -17.72 -14.11 39.28
N THR A 566 -18.69 -13.69 40.09
CA THR A 566 -19.28 -14.47 41.17
C THR A 566 -20.64 -15.02 40.77
N GLN A 567 -21.14 -16.02 41.50
CA GLN A 567 -22.50 -16.57 41.34
C GLN A 567 -23.62 -15.51 41.42
N GLN A 568 -23.36 -14.35 42.04
CA GLN A 568 -24.31 -13.24 42.09
C GLN A 568 -24.31 -12.37 40.83
N GLN A 569 -23.20 -12.38 40.08
CA GLN A 569 -23.02 -11.58 38.87
C GLN A 569 -23.33 -12.41 37.61
N ASP A 570 -23.16 -13.73 37.69
CA ASP A 570 -23.51 -14.67 36.63
C ASP A 570 -24.00 -16.00 37.25
N PRO A 571 -25.24 -16.46 36.94
CA PRO A 571 -25.81 -17.69 37.50
C PRO A 571 -25.02 -18.97 37.22
N ASP A 572 -24.23 -19.00 36.15
CA ASP A 572 -23.43 -20.16 35.75
C ASP A 572 -22.08 -20.23 36.49
N CYS A 573 -21.70 -19.15 37.19
CA CYS A 573 -20.55 -19.16 38.09
C CYS A 573 -20.88 -19.89 39.40
N LEU A 574 -20.27 -21.06 39.62
CA LEU A 574 -20.49 -21.89 40.81
C LEU A 574 -19.52 -21.56 41.97
N PRO A 575 -19.89 -21.83 43.24
CA PRO A 575 -19.10 -21.53 44.45
C PRO A 575 -17.74 -22.28 44.51
N PRO A 576 -16.79 -21.90 45.41
CA PRO A 576 -15.36 -22.23 45.29
C PRO A 576 -15.02 -23.72 45.31
N CYS A 577 -13.86 -24.03 44.74
CA CYS A 577 -13.54 -25.32 44.16
C CYS A 577 -13.29 -26.43 45.19
N GLY A 578 -13.83 -27.61 44.86
CA GLY A 578 -13.67 -28.85 45.63
C GLY A 578 -12.72 -29.84 44.96
N PRO A 579 -12.43 -30.99 45.60
CA PRO A 579 -11.35 -31.91 45.22
C PRO A 579 -11.41 -32.46 43.78
N ASP A 580 -12.59 -32.45 43.15
CA ASP A 580 -12.82 -33.04 41.83
C ASP A 580 -12.91 -32.00 40.69
N ARG A 581 -12.54 -30.73 40.91
CA ARG A 581 -12.65 -29.66 39.88
C ARG A 581 -11.38 -28.80 39.79
N HIS A 582 -10.74 -28.79 38.62
CA HIS A 582 -9.41 -28.17 38.40
C HIS A 582 -9.36 -27.06 37.33
N GLU A 583 -10.46 -26.70 36.66
CA GLU A 583 -10.47 -25.66 35.60
C GLU A 583 -11.34 -24.44 35.98
N ASN A 584 -10.83 -23.24 35.68
CA ASN A 584 -11.39 -21.90 35.99
C ASN A 584 -11.66 -21.57 37.48
N CYS A 585 -10.67 -21.85 38.33
CA CYS A 585 -10.66 -21.48 39.75
C CYS A 585 -9.39 -20.73 40.14
N THR A 586 -9.48 -19.67 40.96
CA THR A 586 -8.31 -19.09 41.63
C THR A 586 -8.05 -19.83 42.94
N ASP A 587 -6.87 -20.42 43.10
CA ASP A 587 -6.50 -21.16 44.31
C ASP A 587 -6.23 -20.18 45.48
N PRO A 588 -7.03 -20.20 46.56
CA PRO A 588 -6.84 -19.31 47.71
C PRO A 588 -5.53 -19.55 48.47
N CYS A 589 -4.79 -20.62 48.17
CA CYS A 589 -3.48 -20.93 48.70
C CYS A 589 -2.32 -20.58 47.76
N GLN A 590 -2.61 -20.05 46.56
CA GLN A 590 -1.60 -19.64 45.60
C GLN A 590 -0.77 -18.47 46.16
N GLY A 591 0.49 -18.74 46.50
CA GLY A 591 1.43 -17.76 47.07
C GLY A 591 1.56 -17.77 48.59
N VAL A 592 0.81 -18.64 49.30
CA VAL A 592 0.92 -18.78 50.76
C VAL A 592 2.00 -19.81 51.10
N LYS A 593 3.15 -19.36 51.65
CA LYS A 593 4.21 -20.25 52.15
C LYS A 593 4.00 -20.55 53.64
N CYS A 594 3.60 -21.78 53.96
CA CYS A 594 3.46 -22.26 55.33
C CYS A 594 4.78 -22.83 55.88
N GLN A 595 4.97 -22.79 57.20
CA GLN A 595 6.16 -23.35 57.86
C GLN A 595 6.08 -24.88 57.93
N ASP A 596 7.23 -25.53 58.13
CA ASP A 596 7.33 -27.00 58.29
C ASP A 596 6.36 -27.51 59.37
N GLY A 597 5.52 -28.49 59.00
CA GLY A 597 4.49 -29.05 59.86
C GLY A 597 3.09 -28.42 59.71
N GLN A 598 2.90 -27.51 58.75
CA GLN A 598 1.59 -26.92 58.40
C GLN A 598 1.25 -27.10 56.90
N TYR A 599 -0.02 -26.96 56.55
CA TYR A 599 -0.50 -26.87 55.17
C TYR A 599 -1.53 -25.74 55.03
N CYS A 600 -1.67 -25.18 53.83
CA CYS A 600 -2.65 -24.12 53.58
C CYS A 600 -4.05 -24.70 53.39
N LYS A 601 -5.03 -24.16 54.12
CA LYS A 601 -6.45 -24.45 53.95
C LYS A 601 -7.22 -23.13 53.95
N GLN A 602 -7.90 -22.82 52.85
CA GLN A 602 -8.64 -21.55 52.67
C GLN A 602 -7.79 -20.29 52.90
N GLY A 603 -6.54 -20.28 52.43
CA GLY A 603 -5.63 -19.13 52.57
C GLY A 603 -4.96 -18.97 53.94
N GLN A 604 -5.12 -19.93 54.85
CA GLN A 604 -4.49 -19.92 56.19
C GLN A 604 -3.67 -21.19 56.43
N CYS A 605 -2.51 -21.05 57.07
CA CYS A 605 -1.65 -22.19 57.43
C CYS A 605 -2.15 -22.88 58.70
N VAL A 606 -2.47 -24.17 58.58
CA VAL A 606 -2.95 -25.02 59.68
C VAL A 606 -2.05 -26.24 59.89
N PRO A 607 -1.89 -26.79 61.11
CA PRO A 607 -1.01 -27.93 61.37
C PRO A 607 -1.49 -29.22 60.70
N TRP A 608 -0.57 -30.10 60.31
CA TRP A 608 -0.92 -31.44 59.84
C TRP A 608 -1.61 -32.25 60.95
N PRO A 609 -2.76 -32.91 60.66
CA PRO A 609 -3.40 -33.77 61.64
C PRO A 609 -2.49 -34.97 61.97
N GLN A 610 -2.11 -35.10 63.24
CA GLN A 610 -1.23 -36.19 63.68
C GLN A 610 -2.01 -37.51 63.83
N GLY A 611 -1.66 -38.49 63.00
CA GLY A 611 -1.81 -39.92 63.30
C GLY A 611 -3.07 -40.60 62.78
N GLY A 612 -2.88 -41.52 61.83
CA GLY A 612 -3.87 -42.52 61.44
C GLY A 612 -3.47 -43.25 60.17
N ASN A 613 -2.93 -44.46 60.30
CA ASN A 613 -2.56 -45.35 59.20
C ASN A 613 -3.81 -45.90 58.50
N GLU A 614 -4.07 -45.54 57.24
CA GLU A 614 -4.85 -46.37 56.30
C GLU A 614 -4.26 -46.29 54.88
N PRO A 615 -4.17 -47.41 54.13
CA PRO A 615 -3.66 -47.43 52.76
C PRO A 615 -4.69 -46.87 51.77
N PRO A 616 -4.28 -46.31 50.62
CA PRO A 616 -5.22 -45.69 49.69
C PRO A 616 -6.20 -46.73 49.11
N PRO A 617 -7.48 -46.38 48.94
CA PRO A 617 -8.48 -47.25 48.34
C PRO A 617 -8.15 -47.50 46.86
N THR A 618 -8.26 -48.76 46.47
CA THR A 618 -8.23 -49.26 45.09
C THR A 618 -9.33 -48.61 44.25
N GLY A 619 -9.01 -48.32 42.99
CA GLY A 619 -9.90 -47.64 42.04
C GLY A 619 -11.29 -48.28 41.85
N ASP A 620 -12.21 -47.44 41.40
CA ASP A 620 -13.57 -47.78 41.00
C ASP A 620 -13.58 -48.87 39.88
N PRO A 621 -14.31 -49.98 40.05
CA PRO A 621 -14.45 -51.04 39.05
C PRO A 621 -15.27 -50.72 37.79
N ASN A 622 -15.70 -49.46 37.54
CA ASN A 622 -16.60 -49.12 36.44
C ASN A 622 -16.03 -48.18 35.36
N ASP A 623 -14.76 -48.35 34.94
CA ASP A 623 -14.24 -47.71 33.73
C ASP A 623 -14.50 -48.60 32.48
N PRO A 624 -15.27 -48.13 31.48
CA PRO A 624 -15.61 -48.90 30.29
C PRO A 624 -14.53 -48.94 29.18
N ASN A 625 -13.30 -48.46 29.39
CA ASN A 625 -12.28 -48.39 28.33
C ASN A 625 -11.08 -49.35 28.46
N ALA A 626 -11.25 -50.50 29.12
CA ALA A 626 -10.26 -51.58 29.10
C ALA A 626 -10.61 -52.64 28.04
N ASN A 627 -10.14 -52.48 26.78
CA ASN A 627 -9.96 -53.59 25.84
C ASN A 627 -8.91 -53.28 24.74
N ASN A 628 -7.68 -53.76 24.98
CA ASN A 628 -6.80 -54.57 24.11
C ASN A 628 -5.32 -54.08 24.09
N PRO A 629 -4.34 -54.91 24.51
CA PRO A 629 -2.96 -54.50 24.73
C PRO A 629 -2.04 -54.84 23.54
N GLY A 630 -1.05 -53.98 23.34
CA GLY A 630 0.12 -54.23 22.50
C GLY A 630 1.37 -53.60 23.10
N ALA A 631 2.14 -54.43 23.82
CA ALA A 631 3.58 -54.32 24.08
C ALA A 631 4.13 -53.17 24.96
N ASN A 632 4.45 -53.56 26.20
CA ASN A 632 5.79 -53.49 26.81
C ASN A 632 6.46 -52.12 27.02
N GLY A 633 6.49 -51.63 28.27
CA GLY A 633 7.36 -50.51 28.65
C GLY A 633 7.14 -50.00 30.09
N THR A 634 8.08 -50.35 30.96
CA THR A 634 8.32 -49.91 32.35
C THR A 634 7.91 -48.49 32.75
N TYR A 635 7.27 -48.42 33.93
CA TYR A 635 6.82 -47.24 34.68
C TYR A 635 7.95 -46.29 35.12
N GLY A 636 7.71 -44.98 34.96
CA GLY A 636 8.42 -43.89 35.63
C GLY A 636 7.42 -42.79 35.96
N VAL A 637 7.19 -42.57 37.25
CA VAL A 637 6.18 -41.67 37.84
C VAL A 637 6.60 -40.19 37.73
N GLY A 638 5.70 -39.36 37.21
CA GLY A 638 5.62 -37.91 37.45
C GLY A 638 4.14 -37.57 37.65
N GLY A 639 3.71 -36.62 38.48
CA GLY A 639 4.46 -35.65 39.26
C GLY A 639 3.59 -35.17 40.44
N GLY A 640 4.28 -34.65 41.46
CA GLY A 640 3.72 -33.81 42.51
C GLY A 640 4.49 -32.50 42.47
N CYS A 641 3.78 -31.39 42.42
CA CYS A 641 4.28 -30.04 42.28
C CYS A 641 5.11 -29.62 43.51
N ASP A 642 6.27 -29.01 43.27
CA ASP A 642 6.92 -28.14 44.25
C ASP A 642 7.48 -26.90 43.55
N CYS A 643 7.10 -25.73 44.05
CA CYS A 643 7.52 -24.42 43.54
C CYS A 643 8.76 -23.95 44.32
N ASN A 644 9.81 -23.47 43.62
CA ASN A 644 10.57 -22.35 44.16
C ASN A 644 11.26 -21.48 43.08
N ALA A 645 10.71 -20.28 42.94
CA ALA A 645 11.37 -18.97 42.89
C ALA A 645 12.54 -18.71 41.92
N SER A 646 12.23 -17.88 40.93
CA SER A 646 13.14 -16.98 40.24
C SER A 646 13.71 -15.92 41.19
N GLY A 647 14.98 -15.57 40.98
CA GLY A 647 15.65 -14.40 41.56
C GLY A 647 16.92 -14.11 40.77
N ASP A 648 16.82 -13.22 39.79
CA ASP A 648 17.94 -12.67 39.03
C ASP A 648 18.86 -11.84 39.93
N ALA A 649 20.15 -12.20 39.98
CA ALA A 649 21.27 -11.25 40.09
C ALA A 649 22.63 -11.97 39.92
N SER A 650 23.42 -11.42 38.99
CA SER A 650 24.88 -11.32 39.01
C SER A 650 25.75 -12.58 39.20
N ALA A 651 26.67 -12.83 38.26
CA ALA A 651 28.09 -12.45 38.42
C ALA A 651 29.03 -13.29 37.52
N ASN A 652 29.75 -12.56 36.65
CA ASN A 652 31.20 -12.61 36.41
C ASN A 652 32.03 -13.91 36.55
N GLY A 653 32.80 -14.15 35.47
CA GLY A 653 34.23 -14.51 35.51
C GLY A 653 34.54 -16.01 35.63
N THR A 654 35.57 -16.59 35.00
CA THR A 654 36.82 -16.04 34.45
C THR A 654 37.52 -17.18 33.67
N LEU A 655 38.15 -16.87 32.52
CA LEU A 655 39.46 -17.38 32.03
C LEU A 655 39.62 -16.97 30.54
N LEU A 656 40.31 -15.87 30.18
CA LEU A 656 41.77 -15.73 29.93
C LEU A 656 42.30 -16.78 28.91
N VAL A 657 43.03 -16.53 27.81
CA VAL A 657 43.78 -15.42 27.20
C VAL A 657 44.08 -15.82 25.74
N LEU A 658 44.09 -14.86 24.79
CA LEU A 658 44.88 -14.75 23.53
C LEU A 658 44.01 -14.07 22.45
N GLY A 659 44.35 -12.95 21.80
CA GLY A 659 45.57 -12.14 21.77
C GLY A 659 45.40 -11.10 20.65
N LEU A 660 45.14 -9.86 21.04
CA LEU A 660 45.09 -8.65 20.21
C LEU A 660 46.46 -8.35 19.59
N VAL A 661 46.61 -8.47 18.26
CA VAL A 661 47.82 -7.98 17.54
C VAL A 661 47.51 -7.14 16.28
N LEU A 662 46.26 -7.00 15.80
CA LEU A 662 46.02 -6.41 14.46
C LEU A 662 45.41 -5.00 14.37
N LEU A 663 45.08 -4.34 15.49
CA LEU A 663 44.51 -2.98 15.47
C LEU A 663 45.48 -1.85 15.88
N GLY A 664 46.73 -2.19 16.20
CA GLY A 664 47.81 -1.22 16.48
C GLY A 664 48.55 -0.67 15.26
N TRP A 665 48.35 -1.26 14.07
CA TRP A 665 49.17 -0.95 12.88
C TRP A 665 48.60 0.10 11.92
N LEU A 666 47.33 0.50 12.07
CA LEU A 666 46.69 1.47 11.14
C LEU A 666 46.57 2.91 11.66
N ARG A 667 46.91 3.19 12.93
CA ARG A 667 46.98 4.57 13.46
C ARG A 667 48.38 5.20 13.44
N ARG A 668 49.44 4.45 13.09
CA ARG A 668 50.82 4.97 12.99
C ARG A 668 51.27 5.39 11.59
N ARG A 669 50.44 5.24 10.55
CA ARG A 669 50.79 5.61 9.16
C ARG A 669 50.19 6.94 8.64
N ARG A 670 49.47 7.70 9.49
CA ARG A 670 48.94 9.05 9.15
C ARG A 670 49.68 10.22 9.82
N ARG A 671 50.86 9.98 10.41
CA ARG A 671 51.79 11.04 10.85
C ARG A 671 53.20 10.75 10.32
N ARG A 672 53.35 10.81 8.99
CA ARG A 672 54.61 11.01 8.25
C ARG A 672 54.21 11.23 6.79
N LEU A 673 53.95 12.49 6.46
CA LEU A 673 53.99 13.15 5.15
C LEU A 673 53.43 14.56 5.37
N THR A 674 54.24 15.38 6.06
CA THR A 674 54.54 16.74 5.59
C THR A 674 55.43 16.62 4.38
#